data_AF-A0A7C1IDG5-F1
#
_entry.id   AF-A0A7C1IDG5-F1
#
_cell.length_a   1.000
_cell.length_b   1.000
_cell.length_c   1.000
_cell.angle_alpha   90.00
_cell.angle_beta   90.00
_cell.angle_gamma   90.00
#
_symmetry.space_group_name_H-M   'P 1'
#
loop_
_entity.id
_entity.type
_entity.pdbx_description
1 polymer ?
#
loop_
_entity_poly.entity_id
_entity_poly.type
_entity_poly.pdbx_seq_one_letter_code
_entity_poly.pdbx_strand_id
1 'polypeptide(L)'
;GNLRFAVRTASGVFWLHQAERIVARYRPGAMIYQITDPRLGDAVLTLTMIGLYDAEGLIVRIEQYGTVEPLEWLAAFGGAGGKRGARSGDIGCESEPISRFFQLRPDNCRGNEFALDEQTFILTSRIATLAGTLPPSAQLAVADAAQWDNPTALTNSAGQPTEQPVLVASMSIAAHEPAYLAIKRIGESGTPFATEELPEIFADCQQQRQAIAERVVVNTPDPFINAAVAALCVAADALWDERQGSVMHGAVAWRSRYPGWRGPYANDALGWHDRSRGHLTDWARRQNTGPVPEKVLGPDPEANYARSHPSKQTNGDIGGKHYDMNLIYMDTLLRHLLWTGDLELAERLWPVIERHVAWEQRLFRRPFGPDKLPLYEAYAAIWASDDMQFNGGGVAYTSAYNAYHFRGFADLAERLGKNPAPFRQEAELINKAMQRYLWLADRGWYAEYKDLLGLQQTHPAAGLWSIYHIIDSEMADSFQAWQMTRFIDTQIAHIPIHGQDIPKGRFFTLPTSNWMPYTYSTNNVVMAEVAHTALAYWQAGRADKAFSLFKGAVLDGMYMGLCPGNAGMTTYFDAARGEAQRDFGDAVGALSRAVIEGLFGIRPDLLNGELTVEPGFPPWESAQIVHPNIEFAYFQKAHVSTYTVKPNFSRSVSLRLIVPARTVEIERLTVNGKIAEWKPVGRAVGGPRIEVRCEPADVYEVEIVWAGEQPAHISGPRVVAAGGRLRAAGKAELVGVKDPQDALKDIRLLKDVRLLPCVMEATAAGTMGHRTAFVQVRQGQMTWWAPLEFEIRPPYEIIAAAAQTANSVTFYVRNNTAKALQGQAVIRSAGVSIKKPLTMAAFGDSESVTLSAEEFHLLPGTNRVAVVLDEEIDIEGDVINWDMRPEQDVLTWETVNLESLLNDKVSHIFRNEYLTPRSPYCSLAIPKQGIGSWCNFTRTFDVDDSGLRRLAAENDGRLTLPQGILFKTAAEPDADNIVFTSQWDNYPDSVQIPLSGKARHLYLLMAGSTNSMQSRFDNGQIIVTYDDGQTEQLPLHNPTTWWPIDQDYFIDDFAFHRPQPIPPRLELKTGRIRMVDWADFKGKGGTIPGGAATVLDIPLSPDRELSSLTVRTLANEVVIGLMSVTLVR
;
A
#
# COMPACT_ATOMS: atom_id res chain seq x y z
N GLY A 1 5.34 26.16 24.28
CA GLY A 1 6.20 26.11 25.48
C GLY A 1 6.36 24.66 25.92
N ASN A 2 7.17 24.43 26.95
CA ASN A 2 7.45 23.12 27.54
C ASN A 2 7.07 23.17 29.02
N LEU A 3 6.24 22.24 29.46
CA LEU A 3 5.87 22.05 30.87
C LEU A 3 6.58 20.79 31.38
N ARG A 4 7.30 20.90 32.50
CA ARG A 4 8.00 19.78 33.13
C ARG A 4 7.69 19.75 34.63
N PHE A 5 7.44 18.56 35.15
CA PHE A 5 7.13 18.33 36.56
C PHE A 5 8.28 17.64 37.28
N ALA A 6 8.55 18.09 38.51
CA ALA A 6 9.51 17.52 39.46
C ALA A 6 8.86 17.41 40.84
N VAL A 7 9.54 16.70 41.73
CA VAL A 7 9.18 16.63 43.14
C VAL A 7 10.41 16.79 44.01
N ARG A 8 10.21 17.39 45.19
CA ARG A 8 11.21 17.51 46.25
C ARG A 8 10.79 16.61 47.41
N THR A 9 11.72 15.75 47.82
CA THR A 9 11.56 14.80 48.93
C THR A 9 12.72 14.95 49.92
N ALA A 10 12.69 14.22 51.03
CA ALA A 10 13.86 14.09 51.92
C ALA A 10 15.12 13.59 51.19
N SER A 11 14.95 12.80 50.13
CA SER A 11 16.05 12.25 49.32
C SER A 11 16.57 13.20 48.23
N GLY A 12 15.99 14.40 48.10
CA GLY A 12 16.37 15.42 47.12
C GLY A 12 15.28 15.74 46.10
N VAL A 13 15.67 16.52 45.07
CA VAL A 13 14.78 16.97 43.99
C VAL A 13 15.09 16.21 42.71
N PHE A 14 14.06 15.72 42.02
CA PHE A 14 14.23 15.05 40.72
C PHE A 14 13.05 15.32 39.78
N TRP A 15 13.31 15.24 38.48
CA TRP A 15 12.27 15.33 37.46
C TRP A 15 11.47 14.03 37.40
N LEU A 16 10.15 14.09 37.19
CA LEU A 16 9.31 12.88 37.17
C LEU A 16 9.70 11.88 36.07
N HIS A 17 10.28 12.34 34.96
CA HIS A 17 10.78 11.45 33.91
C HIS A 17 12.03 10.65 34.32
N GLN A 18 12.64 10.97 35.47
CA GLN A 18 13.75 10.25 36.09
C GLN A 18 13.28 9.25 37.15
N ALA A 19 11.96 9.06 37.30
CA ALA A 19 11.41 8.07 38.20
C ALA A 19 11.70 6.64 37.70
N GLU A 20 11.89 5.70 38.63
CA GLU A 20 12.17 4.29 38.29
C GLU A 20 11.09 3.68 37.39
N ARG A 21 9.81 3.95 37.68
CA ARG A 21 8.70 3.41 36.92
C ARG A 21 7.67 4.47 36.57
N ILE A 22 7.38 4.57 35.28
CA ILE A 22 6.37 5.45 34.71
C ILE A 22 5.47 4.61 33.81
N VAL A 23 4.17 4.59 34.11
CA VAL A 23 3.16 3.99 33.24
C VAL A 23 2.44 5.12 32.52
N ALA A 24 2.69 5.28 31.22
CA ALA A 24 1.95 6.20 30.36
C ALA A 24 0.78 5.45 29.70
N ARG A 25 -0.43 5.96 29.86
CA ARG A 25 -1.65 5.41 29.25
C ARG A 25 -2.32 6.47 28.40
N TYR A 26 -2.45 6.18 27.11
CA TYR A 26 -3.34 6.93 26.25
C TYR A 26 -4.78 6.45 26.49
N ARG A 27 -5.63 7.38 26.89
CA ARG A 27 -7.09 7.22 26.85
C ARG A 27 -7.56 8.17 25.75
N PRO A 28 -8.32 7.75 24.73
CA PRO A 28 -8.65 8.60 23.57
C PRO A 28 -8.91 10.07 23.93
N GLY A 29 -8.00 10.94 23.47
CA GLY A 29 -7.98 12.40 23.74
C GLY A 29 -7.38 12.87 25.09
N ALA A 30 -6.72 11.99 25.85
CA ALA A 30 -6.06 12.31 27.13
C ALA A 30 -4.84 11.41 27.40
N MET A 31 -3.85 11.95 28.10
CA MET A 31 -2.70 11.18 28.59
C MET A 31 -2.75 11.06 30.11
N ILE A 32 -2.58 9.84 30.62
CA ILE A 32 -2.54 9.54 32.05
C ILE A 32 -1.17 8.95 32.38
N TYR A 33 -0.48 9.55 33.34
CA TYR A 33 0.81 9.07 33.84
C TYR A 33 0.64 8.62 35.28
N GLN A 34 1.09 7.41 35.57
CA GLN A 34 1.23 6.90 36.93
C GLN A 34 2.71 6.71 37.22
N ILE A 35 3.22 7.39 38.25
CA ILE A 35 4.64 7.44 38.58
C ILE A 35 4.86 6.83 39.97
N THR A 36 5.83 5.92 40.05
CA THR A 36 6.31 5.30 41.29
C THR A 36 7.82 5.31 41.31
N ASP A 37 8.42 5.58 42.47
CA ASP A 37 9.86 5.64 42.65
C ASP A 37 10.24 5.32 44.10
N PRO A 38 11.38 4.66 44.38
CA PRO A 38 11.81 4.38 45.75
C PRO A 38 11.94 5.64 46.62
N ARG A 39 12.28 6.79 46.03
CA ARG A 39 12.34 8.09 46.72
C ARG A 39 10.97 8.61 47.17
N LEU A 40 9.89 8.04 46.65
CA LEU A 40 8.50 8.35 47.00
C LEU A 40 7.92 7.38 48.05
N GLY A 41 8.67 6.37 48.47
CA GLY A 41 8.15 5.30 49.33
C GLY A 41 6.94 4.61 48.68
N ASP A 42 5.84 4.51 49.42
CA ASP A 42 4.59 3.91 48.91
C ASP A 42 3.70 4.92 48.16
N ALA A 43 4.13 6.18 48.02
CA ALA A 43 3.33 7.19 47.35
C ALA A 43 3.31 6.99 45.82
N VAL A 44 2.12 7.16 45.24
CA VAL A 44 1.89 7.07 43.80
C VAL A 44 1.42 8.42 43.30
N LEU A 45 2.14 8.97 42.33
CA LEU A 45 1.79 10.24 41.70
C LEU A 45 1.03 9.99 40.41
N THR A 46 -0.04 10.73 40.19
CA THR A 46 -0.85 10.63 38.96
C THR A 46 -0.99 11.98 38.29
N LEU A 47 -0.75 12.03 36.99
CA LEU A 47 -0.99 13.20 36.14
C LEU A 47 -1.98 12.83 35.04
N THR A 48 -3.09 13.56 34.92
CA THR A 48 -4.00 13.45 33.76
C THR A 48 -3.94 14.75 32.96
N MET A 49 -3.52 14.67 31.70
CA MET A 49 -3.34 15.80 30.80
C MET A 49 -4.36 15.76 29.66
N ILE A 50 -5.01 16.90 29.40
CA ILE A 50 -6.03 17.05 28.36
C ILE A 50 -5.84 18.40 27.67
N GLY A 51 -6.03 18.45 26.35
CA GLY A 51 -6.14 19.71 25.63
C GLY A 51 -7.42 20.46 26.03
N LEU A 52 -7.35 21.78 26.14
CA LEU A 52 -8.56 22.59 26.33
C LEU A 52 -9.44 22.47 25.07
N TYR A 53 -10.75 22.37 25.26
CA TYR A 53 -11.70 22.25 24.15
C TYR A 53 -12.02 23.61 23.50
N ASP A 54 -12.37 24.61 24.33
CA ASP A 54 -12.77 25.94 23.86
C ASP A 54 -11.61 26.93 23.69
N ALA A 55 -10.36 26.49 23.90
CA ALA A 55 -9.18 27.34 23.81
C ALA A 55 -7.93 26.57 23.37
N GLU A 56 -6.98 27.26 22.73
CA GLU A 56 -5.66 26.70 22.47
C GLU A 56 -4.88 26.57 23.78
N GLY A 57 -4.80 25.36 24.36
CA GLY A 57 -4.09 25.15 25.61
C GLY A 57 -4.22 23.75 26.19
N LEU A 58 -3.85 23.64 27.47
CA LEU A 58 -3.68 22.40 28.22
C LEU A 58 -4.24 22.60 29.64
N ILE A 59 -4.91 21.58 30.16
CA ILE A 59 -5.23 21.45 31.59
C ILE A 59 -4.70 20.12 32.14
N VAL A 60 -4.15 20.16 33.34
CA VAL A 60 -3.54 19.03 34.04
C VAL A 60 -4.23 18.84 35.38
N ARG A 61 -4.70 17.63 35.66
CA ARG A 61 -5.11 17.17 37.00
C ARG A 61 -3.95 16.42 37.64
N ILE A 62 -3.58 16.84 38.84
CA ILE A 62 -2.44 16.33 39.61
C ILE A 62 -3.00 15.68 40.87
N GLU A 63 -2.63 14.44 41.12
CA GLU A 63 -3.09 13.66 42.27
C GLU A 63 -1.92 12.93 42.92
N GLN A 64 -2.00 12.80 44.24
CA GLN A 64 -1.08 12.00 45.05
C GLN A 64 -1.90 11.02 45.88
N TYR A 65 -1.49 9.75 45.84
CA TYR A 65 -2.04 8.70 46.68
C TYR A 65 -0.94 8.20 47.63
N GLY A 66 -1.28 8.00 48.90
CA GLY A 66 -0.30 7.64 49.93
C GLY A 66 0.47 8.85 50.47
N THR A 67 1.30 8.61 51.47
CA THR A 67 2.00 9.66 52.23
C THR A 67 3.51 9.50 52.10
N VAL A 68 4.18 10.58 51.68
CA VAL A 68 5.62 10.75 51.80
C VAL A 68 5.86 12.18 52.27
N GLU A 69 6.61 12.34 53.35
CA GLU A 69 6.88 13.65 53.95
C GLU A 69 8.40 13.89 54.11
N PRO A 70 8.91 15.06 53.67
CA PRO A 70 8.20 16.09 52.90
C PRO A 70 7.98 15.64 51.44
N LEU A 71 6.86 16.06 50.84
CA LEU A 71 6.65 16.01 49.40
C LEU A 71 6.14 17.35 48.90
N GLU A 72 6.97 18.04 48.13
CA GLU A 72 6.63 19.29 47.47
C GLU A 72 6.68 19.08 45.96
N TRP A 73 5.63 19.52 45.27
CA TRP A 73 5.54 19.46 43.82
C TRP A 73 6.21 20.68 43.20
N LEU A 74 6.91 20.46 42.09
CA LEU A 74 7.54 21.50 41.29
C LEU A 74 7.03 21.42 39.86
N ALA A 75 6.63 22.56 39.30
CA ALA A 75 6.32 22.71 37.88
C ALA A 75 7.25 23.77 37.27
N ALA A 76 7.74 23.51 36.07
CA ALA A 76 8.54 24.47 35.31
C ALA A 76 7.97 24.65 33.91
N PHE A 77 7.83 25.90 33.46
CA PHE A 77 7.26 26.23 32.16
C PHE A 77 8.04 27.31 31.42
N GLY A 78 8.32 27.08 30.13
CA GLY A 78 8.92 28.11 29.28
C GLY A 78 9.21 27.66 27.85
N GLY A 79 10.15 28.30 27.17
CA GLY A 79 10.54 27.95 25.81
C GLY A 79 9.49 28.29 24.74
N ALA A 80 8.74 29.37 24.91
CA ALA A 80 7.81 29.92 23.90
C ALA A 80 8.54 30.60 22.71
N GLY A 81 9.45 29.87 22.05
CA GLY A 81 10.31 30.41 20.99
C GLY A 81 9.73 30.34 19.56
N GLY A 82 8.54 29.76 19.36
CA GLY A 82 7.86 29.72 18.05
C GLY A 82 8.42 28.74 17.02
N LYS A 83 9.33 27.84 17.41
CA LYS A 83 9.82 26.77 16.52
C LYS A 83 8.68 25.81 16.19
N ARG A 84 8.24 25.79 14.91
CA ARG A 84 7.13 24.96 14.43
C ARG A 84 7.59 23.66 13.76
N GLY A 85 8.80 23.59 13.21
CA GLY A 85 9.26 22.42 12.44
C GLY A 85 8.76 22.42 11.00
N ALA A 86 9.34 21.59 10.15
CA ALA A 86 9.00 21.52 8.72
C ALA A 86 7.57 21.02 8.49
N ARG A 87 7.06 20.16 9.38
CA ARG A 87 5.70 19.61 9.36
C ARG A 87 5.03 19.74 10.71
N SER A 88 5.17 20.90 11.36
CA SER A 88 4.57 21.17 12.68
C SER A 88 5.09 20.25 13.81
N GLY A 89 6.28 19.67 13.67
CA GLY A 89 6.87 18.81 14.69
C GLY A 89 6.33 17.37 14.67
N ASP A 90 5.82 16.91 13.53
CA ASP A 90 5.19 15.59 13.45
C ASP A 90 6.19 14.42 13.38
N ILE A 91 5.74 13.22 13.72
CA ILE A 91 6.58 12.01 13.71
C ILE A 91 7.08 11.71 12.29
N GLY A 92 8.35 11.30 12.17
CA GLY A 92 8.97 10.91 10.91
C GLY A 92 9.13 12.04 9.86
N CYS A 93 8.91 13.31 10.25
CA CYS A 93 8.90 14.42 9.30
C CYS A 93 9.90 15.55 9.58
N GLU A 94 10.61 15.49 10.72
CA GLU A 94 11.50 16.54 11.17
C GLU A 94 12.98 16.16 11.01
N SER A 95 13.86 17.16 11.03
CA SER A 95 15.32 16.96 10.91
C SER A 95 15.95 16.21 12.07
N GLU A 96 15.22 16.04 13.16
CA GLU A 96 15.64 15.32 14.37
C GLU A 96 14.43 14.57 14.96
N PRO A 97 14.63 13.47 15.70
CA PRO A 97 13.54 12.74 16.32
C PRO A 97 12.68 13.62 17.22
N ILE A 98 11.36 13.39 17.25
CA ILE A 98 10.42 14.19 18.06
C ILE A 98 10.78 14.23 19.55
N SER A 99 11.42 13.17 20.07
CA SER A 99 11.92 13.08 21.45
C SER A 99 12.99 14.13 21.78
N ARG A 100 13.69 14.67 20.76
CA ARG A 100 14.66 15.77 20.87
C ARG A 100 14.08 17.10 20.38
N PHE A 101 13.23 17.06 19.34
CA PHE A 101 12.66 18.25 18.73
C PHE A 101 11.87 19.11 19.73
N PHE A 102 11.04 18.47 20.56
CA PHE A 102 10.21 19.12 21.57
C PHE A 102 10.88 19.28 22.93
N GLN A 103 12.18 19.03 23.09
CA GLN A 103 12.84 19.37 24.35
C GLN A 103 13.03 20.89 24.46
N LEU A 104 12.92 21.43 25.68
CA LEU A 104 13.26 22.83 25.90
C LEU A 104 14.73 23.07 25.56
N ARG A 105 14.97 24.17 24.86
CA ARG A 105 16.31 24.71 24.63
C ARG A 105 16.35 26.07 25.32
N PRO A 106 17.36 26.36 26.15
CA PRO A 106 17.42 27.63 26.88
C PRO A 106 17.28 28.86 25.98
N ASP A 107 17.85 28.82 24.77
CA ASP A 107 17.71 29.91 23.79
C ASP A 107 16.27 30.17 23.34
N ASN A 108 15.37 29.18 23.39
CA ASN A 108 13.94 29.39 23.09
C ASN A 108 13.22 30.22 24.17
N CYS A 109 13.89 30.52 25.28
CA CYS A 109 13.39 31.38 26.34
C CYS A 109 13.85 32.83 26.19
N ARG A 110 14.81 33.14 25.31
CA ARG A 110 15.31 34.51 25.12
C ARG A 110 14.19 35.42 24.63
N GLY A 111 14.03 36.57 25.28
CA GLY A 111 12.99 37.55 24.94
C GLY A 111 11.58 37.15 25.38
N ASN A 112 11.44 36.10 26.18
CA ASN A 112 10.19 35.84 26.90
C ASN A 112 10.12 36.77 28.13
N GLU A 113 8.92 37.21 28.47
CA GLU A 113 8.66 38.06 29.64
C GLU A 113 7.54 37.44 30.47
N PHE A 114 7.76 37.31 31.78
CA PHE A 114 6.77 36.79 32.71
C PHE A 114 6.26 37.91 33.62
N ALA A 115 4.96 38.10 33.64
CA ALA A 115 4.25 38.83 34.69
C ALA A 115 3.60 37.80 35.62
N LEU A 116 3.89 37.87 36.91
CA LEU A 116 3.37 36.94 37.92
C LEU A 116 2.35 37.68 38.79
N ASP A 117 1.24 37.02 39.10
CA ASP A 117 0.20 37.55 40.01
C ASP A 117 -0.43 36.39 40.79
N GLU A 118 -0.14 36.34 42.09
CA GLU A 118 -0.52 35.24 43.00
C GLU A 118 -0.23 33.84 42.42
N GLN A 119 -1.26 33.06 42.08
CA GLN A 119 -1.13 31.72 41.47
C GLN A 119 -1.24 31.72 39.95
N THR A 120 -1.20 32.90 39.33
CA THR A 120 -1.32 33.07 37.88
C THR A 120 -0.06 33.70 37.29
N PHE A 121 0.14 33.47 35.99
CA PHE A 121 1.16 34.15 35.23
C PHE A 121 0.68 34.50 33.82
N ILE A 122 1.27 35.55 33.26
CA ILE A 122 1.22 35.89 31.84
C ILE A 122 2.63 35.79 31.29
N LEU A 123 2.82 34.91 30.31
CA LEU A 123 4.01 34.82 29.50
C LEU A 123 3.78 35.53 28.18
N THR A 124 4.49 36.62 27.94
CA THR A 124 4.58 37.30 26.65
C THR A 124 5.81 36.82 25.91
N SER A 125 5.64 36.43 24.65
CA SER A 125 6.74 36.05 23.75
C SER A 125 6.53 36.70 22.39
N ARG A 126 7.53 36.60 21.51
CA ARG A 126 7.43 37.12 20.13
C ARG A 126 6.26 36.55 19.32
N ILE A 127 5.80 35.33 19.63
CA ILE A 127 4.85 34.58 18.80
C ILE A 127 3.46 34.40 19.42
N ALA A 128 3.35 34.52 20.74
CA ALA A 128 2.08 34.37 21.46
C ALA A 128 2.17 34.93 22.89
N THR A 129 1.02 35.31 23.42
CA THR A 129 0.80 35.54 24.86
C THR A 129 0.08 34.33 25.45
N LEU A 130 0.61 33.78 26.52
CA LEU A 130 0.06 32.62 27.23
C LEU A 130 -0.28 33.03 28.66
N ALA A 131 -1.43 32.61 29.16
CA ALA A 131 -1.80 32.72 30.57
C ALA A 131 -1.77 31.34 31.21
N GLY A 132 -1.28 31.24 32.44
CA GLY A 132 -1.43 30.03 33.23
C GLY A 132 -1.94 30.30 34.63
N THR A 133 -2.64 29.31 35.16
CA THR A 133 -3.29 29.30 36.47
C THR A 133 -2.85 28.03 37.19
N LEU A 134 -2.37 28.16 38.43
CA LEU A 134 -1.85 27.08 39.27
C LEU A 134 -2.70 26.91 40.54
N PRO A 135 -2.54 25.82 41.30
CA PRO A 135 -3.28 25.59 42.54
C PRO A 135 -3.05 26.68 43.60
N PRO A 136 -3.97 26.88 44.57
CA PRO A 136 -3.87 27.94 45.59
C PRO A 136 -2.57 27.94 46.42
N SER A 137 -1.96 26.76 46.61
CA SER A 137 -0.70 26.59 47.35
C SER A 137 0.55 26.94 46.55
N ALA A 138 0.41 27.28 45.26
CA ALA A 138 1.53 27.51 44.37
C ALA A 138 2.23 28.85 44.65
N GLN A 139 3.56 28.79 44.70
CA GLN A 139 4.45 29.95 44.76
C GLN A 139 5.26 30.02 43.48
N LEU A 140 5.12 31.13 42.74
CA LEU A 140 5.70 31.30 41.42
C LEU A 140 6.96 32.17 41.49
N ALA A 141 7.96 31.82 40.68
CA ALA A 141 9.15 32.64 40.46
C ALA A 141 9.69 32.46 39.03
N VAL A 142 10.47 33.43 38.57
CA VAL A 142 11.25 33.32 37.33
C VAL A 142 12.63 32.76 37.65
N ALA A 143 13.06 31.75 36.89
CA ALA A 143 14.34 31.06 37.01
C ALA A 143 15.09 31.03 35.66
N ASP A 144 16.34 30.55 35.66
CA ASP A 144 17.20 30.50 34.48
C ASP A 144 17.07 29.17 33.72
N ALA A 145 16.66 29.23 32.45
CA ALA A 145 16.52 28.07 31.58
C ALA A 145 17.85 27.29 31.38
N ALA A 146 19.01 27.91 31.54
CA ALA A 146 20.30 27.23 31.46
C ALA A 146 20.43 26.10 32.49
N GLN A 147 19.65 26.14 33.57
CA GLN A 147 19.59 25.11 34.60
C GLN A 147 18.47 24.07 34.40
N TRP A 148 17.75 24.11 33.27
CA TRP A 148 16.54 23.33 33.02
C TRP A 148 16.64 21.82 33.27
N ASP A 149 17.81 21.21 33.08
CA ASP A 149 17.99 19.77 33.29
C ASP A 149 18.32 19.38 34.73
N ASN A 150 18.69 20.34 35.59
CA ASN A 150 18.95 20.10 37.01
C ASN A 150 17.89 20.84 37.87
N PRO A 151 16.89 20.12 38.41
CA PRO A 151 15.76 20.78 39.08
C PRO A 151 16.19 21.53 40.35
N THR A 152 17.23 21.05 41.05
CA THR A 152 17.80 21.77 42.21
C THR A 152 18.44 23.08 41.79
N ALA A 153 19.32 23.05 40.80
CA ALA A 153 19.99 24.26 40.29
C ALA A 153 18.99 25.24 39.69
N LEU A 154 17.95 24.74 39.00
CA LEU A 154 16.86 25.55 38.48
C LEU A 154 16.14 26.29 39.60
N THR A 155 15.71 25.60 40.67
CA THR A 155 15.07 26.26 41.81
C THR A 155 15.97 27.25 42.53
N ASN A 156 17.29 26.98 42.60
CA ASN A 156 18.24 27.90 43.24
C ASN A 156 18.46 29.20 42.43
N SER A 157 18.20 29.17 41.13
CA SER A 157 18.27 30.36 40.26
C SER A 157 17.02 31.25 40.34
N ALA A 158 15.97 30.83 41.04
CA ALA A 158 14.72 31.57 41.15
C ALA A 158 14.93 32.98 41.72
N GLY A 159 14.35 33.99 41.07
CA GLY A 159 14.45 35.40 41.43
C GLY A 159 15.76 36.09 41.02
N GLN A 160 16.71 35.36 40.41
CA GLN A 160 17.94 35.94 39.89
C GLN A 160 17.74 36.50 38.47
N PRO A 161 18.43 37.59 38.07
CA PRO A 161 18.39 38.09 36.70
C PRO A 161 18.87 37.04 35.70
N THR A 162 18.14 36.87 34.59
CA THR A 162 18.50 35.93 33.51
C THR A 162 18.06 36.47 32.15
N GLU A 163 18.80 36.11 31.11
CA GLU A 163 18.41 36.38 29.71
C GLU A 163 17.52 35.30 29.11
N GLN A 164 17.34 34.18 29.82
CA GLN A 164 16.60 33.00 29.36
C GLN A 164 15.53 32.61 30.40
N PRO A 165 14.52 33.47 30.65
CA PRO A 165 13.57 33.27 31.73
C PRO A 165 12.64 32.06 31.50
N VAL A 166 12.45 31.28 32.56
CA VAL A 166 11.41 30.25 32.68
C VAL A 166 10.64 30.43 33.98
N LEU A 167 9.38 30.04 33.99
CA LEU A 167 8.61 29.93 35.22
C LEU A 167 9.05 28.68 35.99
N VAL A 168 9.23 28.82 37.29
CA VAL A 168 9.21 27.71 38.25
C VAL A 168 8.13 27.97 39.29
N ALA A 169 7.41 26.94 39.68
CA ALA A 169 6.41 26.99 40.73
C ALA A 169 6.61 25.84 41.70
N SER A 170 6.59 26.12 43.00
CA SER A 170 6.51 25.11 44.06
C SER A 170 5.12 25.09 44.66
N MET A 171 4.60 23.91 44.96
CA MET A 171 3.23 23.76 45.48
C MET A 171 3.11 22.53 46.38
N SER A 172 2.25 22.62 47.39
CA SER A 172 1.86 21.50 48.24
C SER A 172 0.51 20.95 47.78
N ILE A 173 0.41 19.64 47.59
CA ILE A 173 -0.82 18.96 47.16
C ILE A 173 -1.23 18.00 48.27
N ALA A 174 -2.45 18.15 48.78
CA ALA A 174 -2.96 17.27 49.82
C ALA A 174 -3.15 15.84 49.27
N ALA A 175 -2.79 14.84 50.08
CA ALA A 175 -3.00 13.45 49.70
C ALA A 175 -4.50 13.20 49.47
N HIS A 176 -4.83 12.50 48.38
CA HIS A 176 -6.19 12.18 47.94
C HIS A 176 -7.05 13.37 47.48
N GLU A 177 -6.52 14.59 47.41
CA GLU A 177 -7.22 15.75 46.84
C GLU A 177 -6.61 16.15 45.49
N PRO A 178 -7.40 16.33 44.42
CA PRO A 178 -6.88 16.73 43.13
C PRO A 178 -6.53 18.22 43.10
N ALA A 179 -5.37 18.54 42.52
CA ALA A 179 -4.98 19.89 42.17
C ALA A 179 -4.98 20.08 40.65
N TYR A 180 -5.19 21.31 40.18
CA TYR A 180 -5.31 21.61 38.75
C TYR A 180 -4.35 22.71 38.31
N LEU A 181 -3.79 22.54 37.13
CA LEU A 181 -2.96 23.54 36.45
C LEU A 181 -3.45 23.70 35.02
N ALA A 182 -3.66 24.93 34.57
CA ALA A 182 -4.04 25.22 33.19
C ALA A 182 -3.08 26.23 32.55
N ILE A 183 -2.84 26.06 31.25
CA ILE A 183 -2.12 27.03 30.42
C ILE A 183 -2.92 27.20 29.13
N LYS A 184 -3.30 28.44 28.80
CA LYS A 184 -4.01 28.77 27.56
C LYS A 184 -3.35 29.91 26.81
N ARG A 185 -3.54 29.95 25.50
CA ARG A 185 -3.25 31.13 24.70
C ARG A 185 -4.32 32.19 24.94
N ILE A 186 -3.88 33.44 25.04
CA ILE A 186 -4.76 34.60 25.19
C ILE A 186 -4.43 35.66 24.13
N GLY A 187 -5.42 36.48 23.78
CA GLY A 187 -5.20 37.73 23.05
C GLY A 187 -4.71 38.85 23.97
N GLU A 188 -4.51 40.05 23.43
CA GLU A 188 -4.01 41.22 24.17
C GLU A 188 -4.86 41.59 25.40
N SER A 189 -6.17 41.31 25.37
CA SER A 189 -7.12 41.58 26.44
C SER A 189 -7.59 40.33 27.20
N GLY A 190 -6.97 39.17 26.98
CA GLY A 190 -7.39 37.93 27.63
C GLY A 190 -6.80 37.79 29.04
N THR A 191 -7.54 37.15 29.94
CA THR A 191 -7.11 36.91 31.33
C THR A 191 -6.84 35.42 31.58
N PRO A 192 -6.03 35.07 32.60
CA PRO A 192 -5.98 33.71 33.14
C PRO A 192 -7.37 33.20 33.55
N PHE A 193 -7.52 31.89 33.73
CA PHE A 193 -8.70 31.35 34.40
C PHE A 193 -8.62 31.61 35.91
N ALA A 194 -9.77 31.70 36.59
CA ALA A 194 -9.76 31.72 38.05
C ALA A 194 -9.45 30.31 38.59
N THR A 195 -8.78 30.24 39.74
CA THR A 195 -8.30 28.97 40.30
C THR A 195 -9.45 28.03 40.66
N GLU A 196 -10.54 28.59 41.17
CA GLU A 196 -11.78 27.90 41.52
C GLU A 196 -12.56 27.33 40.32
N GLU A 197 -12.32 27.84 39.10
CA GLU A 197 -12.97 27.37 37.87
C GLU A 197 -12.29 26.12 37.27
N LEU A 198 -11.02 25.87 37.60
CA LEU A 198 -10.24 24.80 36.98
C LEU A 198 -10.84 23.38 37.13
N PRO A 199 -11.44 22.99 38.28
CA PRO A 199 -12.09 21.69 38.40
C PRO A 199 -13.26 21.51 37.43
N GLU A 200 -14.07 22.55 37.24
CA GLU A 200 -15.21 22.54 36.32
C GLU A 200 -14.74 22.50 34.86
N ILE A 201 -13.75 23.34 34.49
CA ILE A 201 -13.13 23.32 33.17
C ILE A 201 -12.55 21.94 32.83
N PHE A 202 -11.91 21.27 33.80
CA PHE A 202 -11.39 19.92 33.61
C PHE A 202 -12.51 18.90 33.40
N ALA A 203 -13.60 18.99 34.16
CA ALA A 203 -14.77 18.13 34.01
C ALA A 203 -15.41 18.30 32.62
N ASP A 204 -15.56 19.55 32.16
CA ASP A 204 -16.08 19.86 30.83
C ASP A 204 -15.18 19.30 29.73
N CYS A 205 -13.86 19.49 29.81
CA CYS A 205 -12.91 18.91 28.86
C CYS A 205 -12.99 17.38 28.84
N GLN A 206 -13.17 16.73 29.99
CA GLN A 206 -13.36 15.27 30.05
C GLN A 206 -14.67 14.82 29.42
N GLN A 207 -15.77 15.56 29.65
CA GLN A 207 -17.07 15.28 29.07
C GLN A 207 -17.04 15.42 27.55
N GLN A 208 -16.46 16.51 27.02
CA GLN A 208 -16.30 16.72 25.58
C GLN A 208 -15.43 15.63 24.94
N ARG A 209 -14.28 15.35 25.53
CA ARG A 209 -13.40 14.23 25.12
C ARG A 209 -14.17 12.91 25.08
N GLN A 210 -14.97 12.63 26.10
CA GLN A 210 -15.78 11.42 26.16
C GLN A 210 -16.84 11.40 25.05
N ALA A 211 -17.57 12.50 24.85
CA ALA A 211 -18.59 12.60 23.80
C ALA A 211 -18.02 12.38 22.39
N ILE A 212 -16.80 12.87 22.13
CA ILE A 212 -16.08 12.60 20.87
C ILE A 212 -15.66 11.13 20.79
N ALA A 213 -14.98 10.61 21.81
CA ALA A 213 -14.47 9.24 21.81
C ALA A 213 -15.59 8.18 21.78
N GLU A 214 -16.76 8.50 22.32
CA GLU A 214 -17.96 7.66 22.35
C GLU A 214 -18.97 8.05 21.26
N ARG A 215 -18.56 8.84 20.25
CA ARG A 215 -19.40 9.14 19.09
C ARG A 215 -19.88 7.86 18.42
N VAL A 216 -18.98 6.88 18.30
CA VAL A 216 -19.27 5.50 17.95
C VAL A 216 -18.68 4.60 19.02
N VAL A 217 -19.50 3.76 19.63
CA VAL A 217 -19.06 2.80 20.65
C VAL A 217 -19.21 1.40 20.10
N VAL A 218 -18.15 0.59 20.21
CA VAL A 218 -18.21 -0.83 19.87
C VAL A 218 -17.89 -1.68 21.09
N ASN A 219 -18.61 -2.79 21.22
CA ASN A 219 -18.34 -3.81 22.23
C ASN A 219 -18.15 -5.14 21.52
N THR A 220 -16.89 -5.53 21.36
CA THR A 220 -16.47 -6.79 20.75
C THR A 220 -15.62 -7.61 21.72
N PRO A 221 -15.48 -8.93 21.51
CA PRO A 221 -14.55 -9.78 22.26
C PRO A 221 -13.08 -9.36 22.11
N ASP A 222 -12.75 -8.49 21.15
CA ASP A 222 -11.40 -7.98 20.95
C ASP A 222 -11.24 -6.58 21.57
N PRO A 223 -10.60 -6.45 22.75
CA PRO A 223 -10.50 -5.19 23.45
C PRO A 223 -9.67 -4.14 22.70
N PHE A 224 -8.78 -4.56 21.79
CA PHE A 224 -8.00 -3.61 21.00
C PHE A 224 -8.86 -2.93 19.93
N ILE A 225 -9.85 -3.63 19.37
CA ILE A 225 -10.78 -3.02 18.42
C ILE A 225 -11.65 -2.00 19.15
N ASN A 226 -12.12 -2.33 20.36
CA ASN A 226 -12.93 -1.42 21.17
C ASN A 226 -12.17 -0.10 21.46
N ALA A 227 -10.89 -0.18 21.85
CA ALA A 227 -10.07 1.02 22.06
C ALA A 227 -9.71 1.76 20.76
N ALA A 228 -9.47 1.03 19.67
CA ALA A 228 -9.12 1.61 18.36
C ALA A 228 -10.26 2.46 17.78
N VAL A 229 -11.52 2.01 17.89
CA VAL A 229 -12.67 2.80 17.39
C VAL A 229 -12.84 4.10 18.16
N ALA A 230 -12.63 4.10 19.47
CA ALA A 230 -12.68 5.31 20.27
C ALA A 230 -11.55 6.30 19.91
N ALA A 231 -10.33 5.79 19.69
CA ALA A 231 -9.20 6.61 19.20
C ALA A 231 -9.47 7.18 17.80
N LEU A 232 -10.07 6.39 16.91
CA LEU A 232 -10.44 6.81 15.56
C LEU A 232 -11.44 7.96 15.55
N CYS A 233 -12.41 7.97 16.46
CA CYS A 233 -13.34 9.10 16.60
C CYS A 233 -12.62 10.40 16.99
N VAL A 234 -11.62 10.32 17.88
CA VAL A 234 -10.78 11.48 18.25
C VAL A 234 -9.93 11.94 17.07
N ALA A 235 -9.34 11.01 16.32
CA ALA A 235 -8.55 11.35 15.12
C ALA A 235 -9.41 12.04 14.05
N ALA A 236 -10.63 11.56 13.81
CA ALA A 236 -11.58 12.16 12.87
C ALA A 236 -12.02 13.57 13.30
N ASP A 237 -12.25 13.80 14.59
CA ASP A 237 -12.53 15.14 15.12
C ASP A 237 -11.33 16.08 14.94
N ALA A 238 -10.12 15.60 15.19
CA ALA A 238 -8.90 16.38 15.02
C ALA A 238 -8.64 16.84 13.58
N LEU A 239 -9.13 16.10 12.58
CA LEU A 239 -9.06 16.50 11.16
C LEU A 239 -10.03 17.62 10.81
N TRP A 240 -11.14 17.75 11.52
CA TRP A 240 -12.13 18.78 11.25
C TRP A 240 -11.62 20.15 11.71
N ASP A 241 -11.78 21.16 10.85
CA ASP A 241 -11.54 22.55 11.20
C ASP A 241 -12.87 23.30 11.15
N GLU A 242 -13.43 23.57 12.33
CA GLU A 242 -14.74 24.21 12.50
C GLU A 242 -14.79 25.59 11.82
N ARG A 243 -13.72 26.39 11.94
CA ARG A 243 -13.66 27.74 11.37
C ARG A 243 -13.67 27.72 9.85
N GLN A 244 -13.00 26.74 9.26
CA GLN A 244 -12.91 26.58 7.81
C GLN A 244 -14.04 25.73 7.23
N GLY A 245 -14.83 25.03 8.07
CA GLY A 245 -15.88 24.11 7.63
C GLY A 245 -15.37 23.00 6.72
N SER A 246 -14.16 22.50 6.97
CA SER A 246 -13.50 21.53 6.08
C SER A 246 -12.69 20.51 6.86
N VAL A 247 -12.60 19.31 6.30
CA VAL A 247 -11.64 18.30 6.70
C VAL A 247 -10.25 18.70 6.21
N MET A 248 -9.26 18.60 7.10
CA MET A 248 -7.83 18.76 6.80
C MET A 248 -7.24 17.43 6.32
N HIS A 249 -6.17 17.48 5.53
CA HIS A 249 -5.51 16.26 5.04
C HIS A 249 -4.72 15.49 6.12
N GLY A 250 -4.26 16.17 7.16
CA GLY A 250 -3.73 15.53 8.37
C GLY A 250 -3.97 16.40 9.61
N ALA A 251 -3.98 15.77 10.78
CA ALA A 251 -4.25 16.48 12.03
C ALA A 251 -3.10 17.42 12.41
N VAL A 252 -1.85 16.98 12.17
CA VAL A 252 -0.61 17.71 12.51
C VAL A 252 0.22 18.00 11.26
N ALA A 253 0.89 17.00 10.69
CA ALA A 253 1.50 17.13 9.36
C ALA A 253 0.40 17.31 8.31
N TRP A 254 0.70 18.10 7.29
CA TRP A 254 -0.25 18.35 6.20
C TRP A 254 -1.63 18.85 6.66
N ARG A 255 -1.70 19.60 7.76
CA ARG A 255 -2.92 20.30 8.19
C ARG A 255 -3.30 21.42 7.20
N SER A 256 -3.82 21.00 6.07
CA SER A 256 -4.16 21.78 4.90
C SER A 256 -5.50 21.28 4.36
N ARG A 257 -6.38 22.21 4.00
CA ARG A 257 -7.67 21.89 3.39
C ARG A 257 -7.49 21.40 1.96
N TYR A 258 -8.11 20.27 1.64
CA TYR A 258 -8.26 19.74 0.28
C TYR A 258 -9.71 19.27 0.09
N PRO A 259 -10.29 19.35 -1.13
CA PRO A 259 -11.68 18.93 -1.37
C PRO A 259 -11.87 17.42 -1.45
N GLY A 260 -10.81 16.64 -1.70
CA GLY A 260 -10.95 15.26 -2.12
C GLY A 260 -9.73 14.40 -1.84
N TRP A 261 -9.36 14.25 -0.58
CA TRP A 261 -8.64 13.07 -0.09
C TRP A 261 -9.62 12.15 0.64
N ARG A 262 -9.20 11.00 1.19
CA ARG A 262 -10.18 10.08 1.81
C ARG A 262 -10.66 10.50 3.20
N GLY A 263 -10.07 11.54 3.81
CA GLY A 263 -10.47 12.07 5.13
C GLY A 263 -11.98 12.38 5.30
N PRO A 264 -12.65 13.06 4.34
CA PRO A 264 -14.09 13.35 4.41
C PRO A 264 -14.99 12.13 4.58
N TYR A 265 -14.57 10.92 4.19
CA TYR A 265 -15.36 9.71 4.43
C TYR A 265 -15.63 9.46 5.92
N ALA A 266 -14.73 9.88 6.80
CA ALA A 266 -14.88 9.70 8.24
C ALA A 266 -16.09 10.45 8.79
N ASN A 267 -16.47 11.59 8.20
CA ASN A 267 -17.60 12.36 8.68
C ASN A 267 -18.89 11.55 8.60
N ASP A 268 -19.27 11.05 7.42
CA ASP A 268 -20.51 10.26 7.28
C ASP A 268 -20.41 8.88 7.94
N ALA A 269 -19.26 8.21 7.83
CA ALA A 269 -19.06 6.90 8.46
C ALA A 269 -19.16 6.93 9.99
N LEU A 270 -18.86 8.07 10.62
CA LEU A 270 -18.98 8.28 12.08
C LEU A 270 -20.18 9.17 12.44
N GLY A 271 -21.07 9.43 11.49
CA GLY A 271 -22.36 10.09 11.69
C GLY A 271 -22.34 11.62 11.78
N TRP A 272 -21.24 12.31 11.47
CA TRP A 272 -21.18 13.77 11.35
C TRP A 272 -21.62 14.28 9.96
N HIS A 273 -22.85 13.94 9.56
CA HIS A 273 -23.40 14.31 8.26
C HIS A 273 -23.40 15.83 7.99
N ASP A 274 -23.59 16.65 9.02
CA ASP A 274 -23.54 18.11 8.90
C ASP A 274 -22.15 18.61 8.51
N ARG A 275 -21.07 17.97 9.01
CA ARG A 275 -19.69 18.28 8.62
C ARG A 275 -19.45 17.94 7.14
N SER A 276 -19.97 16.81 6.66
CA SER A 276 -19.92 16.45 5.23
C SER A 276 -20.68 17.46 4.37
N ARG A 277 -21.91 17.81 4.72
CA ARG A 277 -22.70 18.82 4.00
C ARG A 277 -21.98 20.18 3.98
N GLY A 278 -21.39 20.60 5.10
CA GLY A 278 -20.57 21.82 5.19
C GLY A 278 -19.35 21.78 4.27
N HIS A 279 -18.55 20.71 4.34
CA HIS A 279 -17.38 20.51 3.49
C HIS A 279 -17.72 20.51 1.99
N LEU A 280 -18.74 19.73 1.60
CA LEU A 280 -19.19 19.59 0.22
C LEU A 280 -19.67 20.94 -0.34
N THR A 281 -20.49 21.67 0.42
CA THR A 281 -21.01 22.97 -0.03
C THR A 281 -19.95 24.07 -0.05
N ASP A 282 -19.00 24.07 0.88
CA ASP A 282 -17.88 25.02 0.87
C ASP A 282 -17.04 24.84 -0.40
N TRP A 283 -16.63 23.60 -0.72
CA TRP A 283 -15.84 23.32 -1.91
C TRP A 283 -16.59 23.49 -3.23
N ALA A 284 -17.89 23.17 -3.28
CA ALA A 284 -18.74 23.41 -4.44
C ALA A 284 -18.68 24.87 -4.94
N ARG A 285 -18.66 25.83 -4.00
CA ARG A 285 -18.58 27.27 -4.30
C ARG A 285 -17.26 27.69 -4.94
N ARG A 286 -16.22 26.88 -4.81
CA ARG A 286 -14.86 27.15 -5.35
C ARG A 286 -14.62 26.49 -6.71
N GLN A 287 -15.57 25.69 -7.21
CA GLN A 287 -15.42 25.07 -8.52
C GLN A 287 -15.29 26.13 -9.61
N ASN A 288 -14.29 25.96 -10.47
CA ASN A 288 -14.04 26.87 -11.58
C ASN A 288 -15.25 26.89 -12.53
N THR A 289 -15.82 28.09 -12.71
CA THR A 289 -16.96 28.38 -13.59
C THR A 289 -16.59 29.30 -14.76
N GLY A 290 -15.30 29.58 -14.95
CA GLY A 290 -14.80 30.35 -16.09
C GLY A 290 -15.08 29.66 -17.43
N PRO A 291 -14.90 30.34 -18.57
CA PRO A 291 -15.18 29.75 -19.88
C PRO A 291 -14.35 28.48 -20.13
N VAL A 292 -14.93 27.51 -20.85
CA VAL A 292 -14.19 26.32 -21.30
C VAL A 292 -13.16 26.77 -22.34
N PRO A 293 -11.86 26.46 -22.17
CA PRO A 293 -10.84 26.83 -23.15
C PRO A 293 -11.10 26.19 -24.51
N GLU A 294 -10.78 26.89 -25.60
CA GLU A 294 -10.93 26.39 -26.98
C GLU A 294 -10.05 25.15 -27.25
N LYS A 295 -8.91 25.04 -26.55
CA LYS A 295 -7.98 23.92 -26.66
C LYS A 295 -7.48 23.52 -25.27
N VAL A 296 -7.25 22.23 -25.09
CA VAL A 296 -6.51 21.71 -23.92
C VAL A 296 -5.06 22.14 -24.09
N LEU A 297 -4.50 22.79 -23.05
CA LEU A 297 -3.10 23.19 -23.06
C LEU A 297 -2.20 21.95 -23.00
N GLY A 298 -1.00 22.03 -23.60
CA GLY A 298 -0.01 20.96 -23.56
C GLY A 298 0.65 20.80 -22.18
N PRO A 299 1.57 19.84 -22.04
CA PRO A 299 2.39 19.69 -20.83
C PRO A 299 3.21 20.96 -20.54
N ASP A 300 3.42 21.24 -19.25
CA ASP A 300 4.03 22.45 -18.72
C ASP A 300 5.57 22.42 -18.87
N PRO A 301 6.18 23.32 -19.68
CA PRO A 301 7.62 23.39 -19.85
C PRO A 301 8.38 23.72 -18.56
N GLU A 302 7.78 24.49 -17.64
CA GLU A 302 8.41 24.84 -16.35
C GLU A 302 8.56 23.64 -15.43
N ALA A 303 7.73 22.61 -15.66
CA ALA A 303 7.78 21.34 -14.96
C ALA A 303 8.47 20.25 -15.79
N ASN A 304 9.37 20.61 -16.70
CA ASN A 304 10.07 19.68 -17.59
C ASN A 304 9.12 18.74 -18.36
N TYR A 305 7.92 19.24 -18.71
CA TYR A 305 6.85 18.51 -19.38
C TYR A 305 6.29 17.31 -18.60
N ALA A 306 6.57 17.19 -17.31
CA ALA A 306 6.14 16.08 -16.47
C ALA A 306 4.67 16.18 -16.02
N ARG A 307 4.03 17.33 -16.20
CA ARG A 307 2.64 17.58 -15.77
C ARG A 307 1.91 18.57 -16.68
N SER A 308 0.59 18.49 -16.73
CA SER A 308 -0.30 19.40 -17.47
C SER A 308 -1.13 20.28 -16.52
N HIS A 309 -0.49 20.89 -15.52
CA HIS A 309 -1.19 21.60 -14.44
C HIS A 309 -2.10 22.75 -14.92
N PRO A 310 -1.68 23.62 -15.86
CA PRO A 310 -2.54 24.67 -16.40
C PRO A 310 -3.79 24.13 -17.11
N SER A 311 -3.67 23.01 -17.83
CA SER A 311 -4.79 22.36 -18.54
C SER A 311 -5.86 21.86 -17.58
N LYS A 312 -5.43 21.39 -16.41
CA LYS A 312 -6.30 20.93 -15.34
C LYS A 312 -7.10 22.07 -14.70
N GLN A 313 -6.48 23.25 -14.50
CA GLN A 313 -7.07 24.42 -13.82
C GLN A 313 -8.10 25.18 -14.69
N THR A 314 -9.08 24.46 -15.24
CA THR A 314 -10.10 24.96 -16.17
C THR A 314 -11.51 24.70 -15.64
N ASN A 315 -12.54 25.12 -16.38
CA ASN A 315 -13.96 24.96 -15.99
C ASN A 315 -14.25 23.53 -15.50
N GLY A 316 -14.64 23.41 -14.23
CA GLY A 316 -14.92 22.14 -13.55
C GLY A 316 -13.94 21.74 -12.45
N ASP A 317 -12.73 22.31 -12.39
CA ASP A 317 -11.75 22.07 -11.30
C ASP A 317 -12.27 22.61 -9.95
N ILE A 318 -12.28 21.79 -8.89
CA ILE A 318 -12.71 22.18 -7.54
C ILE A 318 -11.51 22.56 -6.66
N GLY A 319 -10.39 21.86 -6.83
CA GLY A 319 -9.27 21.95 -5.90
C GLY A 319 -8.33 23.12 -6.12
N GLY A 320 -8.12 23.57 -7.35
CA GLY A 320 -7.10 24.57 -7.67
C GLY A 320 -5.67 24.14 -7.32
N LYS A 321 -5.46 22.87 -6.95
CA LYS A 321 -4.17 22.27 -6.58
C LYS A 321 -3.65 21.37 -7.69
N HIS A 322 -2.44 20.83 -7.55
CA HIS A 322 -1.85 19.94 -8.55
C HIS A 322 -2.65 18.63 -8.73
N TYR A 323 -3.11 18.03 -7.64
CA TYR A 323 -3.90 16.79 -7.64
C TYR A 323 -5.27 16.92 -8.33
N ASP A 324 -5.75 15.81 -8.90
CA ASP A 324 -7.17 15.64 -9.21
C ASP A 324 -7.92 15.18 -7.95
N MET A 325 -8.47 16.16 -7.24
CA MET A 325 -9.30 15.94 -6.08
C MET A 325 -10.79 15.83 -6.42
N ASN A 326 -11.17 16.00 -7.70
CA ASN A 326 -12.57 16.03 -8.08
C ASN A 326 -13.20 14.63 -7.95
N LEU A 327 -12.47 13.58 -8.32
CA LEU A 327 -12.98 12.21 -8.22
C LEU A 327 -13.38 11.86 -6.78
N ILE A 328 -12.49 12.07 -5.81
CA ILE A 328 -12.77 11.75 -4.41
C ILE A 328 -13.83 12.69 -3.81
N TYR A 329 -13.90 13.95 -4.24
CA TYR A 329 -14.98 14.86 -3.85
C TYR A 329 -16.35 14.34 -4.30
N MET A 330 -16.45 13.85 -5.54
CA MET A 330 -17.70 13.32 -6.10
C MET A 330 -18.08 11.98 -5.48
N ASP A 331 -17.11 11.12 -5.21
CA ASP A 331 -17.31 9.89 -4.46
C ASP A 331 -17.83 10.20 -3.04
N THR A 332 -17.24 11.19 -2.36
CA THR A 332 -17.71 11.66 -1.04
C THR A 332 -19.16 12.18 -1.12
N LEU A 333 -19.50 12.95 -2.15
CA LEU A 333 -20.88 13.43 -2.37
C LEU A 333 -21.86 12.26 -2.54
N LEU A 334 -21.55 11.30 -3.41
CA LEU A 334 -22.41 10.14 -3.64
C LEU A 334 -22.60 9.32 -2.36
N ARG A 335 -21.53 9.05 -1.61
CA ARG A 335 -21.61 8.34 -0.33
C ARG A 335 -22.39 9.11 0.72
N HIS A 336 -22.21 10.42 0.81
CA HIS A 336 -23.02 11.28 1.69
C HIS A 336 -24.51 11.18 1.36
N LEU A 337 -24.86 11.16 0.06
CA LEU A 337 -26.24 10.97 -0.39
C LEU A 337 -26.76 9.57 -0.10
N LEU A 338 -25.93 8.52 -0.11
CA LEU A 338 -26.35 7.19 0.33
C LEU A 338 -26.65 7.16 1.85
N TRP A 339 -25.90 7.91 2.66
CA TRP A 339 -26.13 8.03 4.11
C TRP A 339 -27.33 8.88 4.51
N THR A 340 -27.67 9.90 3.72
CA THR A 340 -28.67 10.92 4.08
C THR A 340 -29.91 10.91 3.17
N GLY A 341 -29.71 10.54 1.91
CA GLY A 341 -30.60 10.75 0.77
C GLY A 341 -31.14 12.18 0.68
N ASP A 342 -30.27 13.14 0.94
CA ASP A 342 -30.50 14.59 0.86
C ASP A 342 -30.63 15.05 -0.60
N LEU A 343 -31.82 14.85 -1.19
CA LEU A 343 -32.11 15.26 -2.57
C LEU A 343 -32.07 16.79 -2.75
N GLU A 344 -32.28 17.57 -1.69
CA GLU A 344 -32.16 19.03 -1.75
C GLU A 344 -30.70 19.44 -1.99
N LEU A 345 -29.75 18.79 -1.32
CA LEU A 345 -28.33 18.99 -1.60
C LEU A 345 -27.99 18.56 -3.03
N ALA A 346 -28.47 17.38 -3.44
CA ALA A 346 -28.21 16.85 -4.77
C ALA A 346 -28.69 17.80 -5.87
N GLU A 347 -29.91 18.36 -5.73
CA GLU A 347 -30.44 19.36 -6.66
C GLU A 347 -29.59 20.63 -6.69
N ARG A 348 -29.22 21.14 -5.50
CA ARG A 348 -28.38 22.34 -5.37
C ARG A 348 -27.00 22.16 -6.00
N LEU A 349 -26.42 20.96 -5.88
CA LEU A 349 -25.10 20.63 -6.41
C LEU A 349 -25.15 20.04 -7.83
N TRP A 350 -26.32 19.90 -8.45
CA TRP A 350 -26.43 19.37 -9.81
C TRP A 350 -25.55 20.11 -10.83
N PRO A 351 -25.47 21.46 -10.85
CA PRO A 351 -24.58 22.18 -11.76
C PRO A 351 -23.09 21.92 -11.51
N VAL A 352 -22.72 21.46 -10.31
CA VAL A 352 -21.34 21.06 -9.96
C VAL A 352 -20.99 19.71 -10.58
N ILE A 353 -21.93 18.77 -10.52
CA ILE A 353 -21.83 17.44 -11.15
C ILE A 353 -21.69 17.58 -12.67
N GLU A 354 -22.55 18.39 -13.31
CA GLU A 354 -22.52 18.58 -14.77
C GLU A 354 -21.18 19.12 -15.26
N ARG A 355 -20.61 20.10 -14.55
CA ARG A 355 -19.30 20.67 -14.90
C ARG A 355 -18.15 19.72 -14.61
N HIS A 356 -18.24 18.92 -13.56
CA HIS A 356 -17.26 17.87 -13.30
C HIS A 356 -17.23 16.83 -14.42
N VAL A 357 -18.39 16.29 -14.81
CA VAL A 357 -18.49 15.32 -15.91
C VAL A 357 -17.91 15.87 -17.21
N ALA A 358 -18.26 17.12 -17.56
CA ALA A 358 -17.72 17.76 -18.76
C ALA A 358 -16.20 18.01 -18.68
N TRP A 359 -15.66 18.29 -17.49
CA TRP A 359 -14.23 18.46 -17.25
C TRP A 359 -13.47 17.13 -17.35
N GLU A 360 -14.00 16.10 -16.71
CA GLU A 360 -13.46 14.74 -16.68
C GLU A 360 -13.40 14.14 -18.10
N GLN A 361 -14.50 14.26 -18.85
CA GLN A 361 -14.55 13.81 -20.25
C GLN A 361 -13.61 14.59 -21.17
N ARG A 362 -13.43 15.90 -20.94
CA ARG A 362 -12.56 16.75 -21.76
C ARG A 362 -11.07 16.46 -21.53
N LEU A 363 -10.69 16.15 -20.29
CA LEU A 363 -9.28 16.08 -19.90
C LEU A 363 -8.76 14.64 -19.82
N PHE A 364 -9.54 13.68 -19.33
CA PHE A 364 -9.03 12.37 -18.91
C PHE A 364 -9.61 11.17 -19.66
N ARG A 365 -10.67 11.34 -20.45
CA ARG A 365 -11.23 10.27 -21.30
C ARG A 365 -10.29 9.91 -22.47
N ARG A 366 -9.98 8.63 -22.65
CA ARG A 366 -9.08 8.06 -23.67
C ARG A 366 -9.81 7.00 -24.52
N PRO A 367 -10.01 7.23 -25.82
CA PRO A 367 -10.68 6.25 -26.68
C PRO A 367 -9.71 5.16 -27.18
N PHE A 368 -10.09 3.89 -27.02
CA PHE A 368 -9.29 2.73 -27.44
C PHE A 368 -10.00 1.87 -28.49
N GLY A 369 -9.21 1.44 -29.49
CA GLY A 369 -9.63 0.55 -30.58
C GLY A 369 -10.67 1.14 -31.53
N PRO A 370 -11.19 0.32 -32.47
CA PRO A 370 -12.09 0.81 -33.53
C PRO A 370 -13.43 1.34 -32.99
N ASP A 371 -13.92 0.75 -31.89
CA ASP A 371 -15.17 1.15 -31.22
C ASP A 371 -15.01 2.41 -30.36
N LYS A 372 -13.78 2.96 -30.23
CA LYS A 372 -13.45 4.14 -29.42
C LYS A 372 -13.96 4.05 -27.97
N LEU A 373 -13.85 2.87 -27.37
CA LEU A 373 -14.32 2.67 -25.99
C LEU A 373 -13.44 3.47 -25.01
N PRO A 374 -14.03 4.16 -24.02
CA PRO A 374 -13.31 5.04 -23.12
C PRO A 374 -12.67 4.29 -21.96
N LEU A 375 -11.39 4.56 -21.72
CA LEU A 375 -10.77 4.41 -20.40
C LEU A 375 -10.36 5.81 -19.92
N TYR A 376 -10.31 6.03 -18.62
CA TYR A 376 -9.93 7.31 -18.04
C TYR A 376 -8.50 7.25 -17.53
N GLU A 377 -7.71 8.28 -17.79
CA GLU A 377 -6.37 8.43 -17.21
C GLU A 377 -6.46 8.79 -15.72
N ALA A 378 -5.38 8.61 -14.98
CA ALA A 378 -5.26 9.09 -13.62
C ALA A 378 -4.26 10.24 -13.51
N TYR A 379 -4.75 11.41 -13.08
CA TYR A 379 -3.92 12.60 -12.85
C TYR A 379 -3.82 12.88 -11.35
N ALA A 380 -2.88 12.22 -10.66
CA ALA A 380 -2.64 12.39 -9.23
C ALA A 380 -3.93 12.34 -8.37
N ALA A 381 -4.70 11.25 -8.54
CA ALA A 381 -6.05 11.09 -7.97
C ALA A 381 -6.13 10.15 -6.75
N ILE A 382 -4.99 9.63 -6.28
CA ILE A 382 -4.89 8.72 -5.12
C ILE A 382 -3.64 9.04 -4.31
N TRP A 383 -3.55 8.56 -3.06
CA TRP A 383 -2.40 8.84 -2.19
C TRP A 383 -1.07 8.36 -2.80
N ALA A 384 -1.06 7.18 -3.42
CA ALA A 384 0.13 6.58 -4.02
C ALA A 384 0.66 7.30 -5.27
N SER A 385 0.01 8.40 -5.69
CA SER A 385 0.22 8.97 -7.02
C SER A 385 1.42 9.91 -7.16
N ASP A 386 2.16 10.22 -6.09
CA ASP A 386 3.30 11.15 -6.13
C ASP A 386 4.41 10.69 -7.09
N ASP A 387 4.57 9.37 -7.30
CA ASP A 387 5.48 8.78 -8.27
C ASP A 387 4.75 7.92 -9.32
N MET A 388 3.50 8.27 -9.65
CA MET A 388 2.72 7.63 -10.72
C MET A 388 2.52 8.58 -11.93
N GLN A 389 2.76 8.06 -13.12
CA GLN A 389 2.67 8.74 -14.41
C GLN A 389 2.30 7.75 -15.52
N PHE A 390 1.16 8.00 -16.18
CA PHE A 390 0.60 7.06 -17.15
C PHE A 390 0.78 7.49 -18.60
N ASN A 391 1.37 8.67 -18.84
CA ASN A 391 1.71 9.18 -20.18
C ASN A 391 0.53 9.15 -21.17
N GLY A 392 -0.69 9.42 -20.73
CA GLY A 392 -1.88 9.34 -21.58
C GLY A 392 -2.69 8.07 -21.43
N GLY A 393 -2.18 7.05 -20.74
CA GLY A 393 -2.77 5.72 -20.64
C GLY A 393 -4.14 5.68 -19.97
N GLY A 394 -4.92 4.65 -20.32
CA GLY A 394 -6.20 4.36 -19.68
C GLY A 394 -6.00 3.53 -18.41
N VAL A 395 -6.36 4.07 -17.26
CA VAL A 395 -6.02 3.53 -15.93
C VAL A 395 -7.22 2.84 -15.29
N ALA A 396 -6.98 1.71 -14.63
CA ALA A 396 -8.06 0.86 -14.13
C ALA A 396 -8.86 1.52 -13.00
N TYR A 397 -8.20 2.11 -12.00
CA TYR A 397 -8.89 2.65 -10.82
C TYR A 397 -9.66 3.94 -11.10
N THR A 398 -9.17 4.87 -11.93
CA THR A 398 -9.96 6.07 -12.29
C THR A 398 -11.07 5.77 -13.28
N SER A 399 -10.90 4.77 -14.16
CA SER A 399 -12.01 4.24 -14.97
C SER A 399 -13.10 3.66 -14.07
N ALA A 400 -12.73 2.93 -13.01
CA ALA A 400 -13.69 2.39 -12.06
C ALA A 400 -14.43 3.48 -11.28
N TYR A 401 -13.72 4.48 -10.76
CA TYR A 401 -14.33 5.66 -10.13
C TYR A 401 -15.32 6.33 -11.07
N ASN A 402 -14.91 6.61 -12.31
CA ASN A 402 -15.78 7.24 -13.30
C ASN A 402 -17.03 6.40 -13.57
N ALA A 403 -16.91 5.08 -13.76
CA ALA A 403 -18.06 4.21 -13.97
C ALA A 403 -19.02 4.21 -12.76
N TYR A 404 -18.49 4.20 -11.53
CA TYR A 404 -19.29 4.34 -10.31
C TYR A 404 -20.00 5.71 -10.26
N HIS A 405 -19.28 6.80 -10.51
CA HIS A 405 -19.85 8.14 -10.54
C HIS A 405 -20.94 8.29 -11.59
N PHE A 406 -20.70 7.85 -12.83
CA PHE A 406 -21.69 7.92 -13.91
C PHE A 406 -22.95 7.11 -13.59
N ARG A 407 -22.85 5.94 -12.93
CA ARG A 407 -24.03 5.20 -12.44
C ARG A 407 -24.77 5.98 -11.36
N GLY A 408 -24.06 6.53 -10.37
CA GLY A 408 -24.65 7.35 -9.31
C GLY A 408 -25.34 8.61 -9.87
N PHE A 409 -24.70 9.31 -10.80
CA PHE A 409 -25.27 10.49 -11.46
C PHE A 409 -26.47 10.14 -12.34
N ALA A 410 -26.51 8.96 -12.94
CA ALA A 410 -27.69 8.48 -13.67
C ALA A 410 -28.89 8.27 -12.73
N ASP A 411 -28.69 7.64 -11.57
CA ASP A 411 -29.74 7.45 -10.57
C ASP A 411 -30.22 8.80 -10.01
N LEU A 412 -29.29 9.71 -9.68
CA LEU A 412 -29.64 11.06 -9.23
C LEU A 412 -30.37 11.86 -10.30
N ALA A 413 -29.93 11.79 -11.57
CA ALA A 413 -30.60 12.47 -12.68
C ALA A 413 -32.07 12.08 -12.75
N GLU A 414 -32.37 10.78 -12.68
CA GLU A 414 -33.73 10.25 -12.72
C GLU A 414 -34.59 10.79 -11.57
N ARG A 415 -34.05 10.80 -10.35
CA ARG A 415 -34.74 11.32 -9.15
C ARG A 415 -35.00 12.82 -9.20
N LEU A 416 -34.10 13.57 -9.83
CA LEU A 416 -34.19 15.03 -9.97
C LEU A 416 -34.94 15.47 -11.23
N GLY A 417 -35.52 14.54 -12.00
CA GLY A 417 -36.22 14.85 -13.25
C GLY A 417 -35.30 15.37 -14.37
N LYS A 418 -34.00 15.05 -14.32
CA LYS A 418 -32.99 15.32 -15.36
C LYS A 418 -32.86 14.11 -16.30
N ASN A 419 -32.10 14.26 -17.39
CA ASN A 419 -31.89 13.16 -18.34
C ASN A 419 -30.78 12.20 -17.85
N PRO A 420 -31.09 10.93 -17.51
CA PRO A 420 -30.08 9.97 -17.05
C PRO A 420 -29.27 9.31 -18.18
N ALA A 421 -29.74 9.38 -19.44
CA ALA A 421 -29.22 8.57 -20.53
C ALA A 421 -27.72 8.78 -20.84
N PRO A 422 -27.18 10.02 -20.88
CA PRO A 422 -25.76 10.24 -21.15
C PRO A 422 -24.85 9.59 -20.10
N PHE A 423 -25.27 9.62 -18.83
CA PHE A 423 -24.50 9.03 -17.74
C PHE A 423 -24.55 7.50 -17.77
N ARG A 424 -25.73 6.90 -18.00
CA ARG A 424 -25.86 5.43 -18.16
C ARG A 424 -25.00 4.92 -19.31
N GLN A 425 -25.08 5.59 -20.46
CA GLN A 425 -24.33 5.20 -21.66
C GLN A 425 -22.82 5.24 -21.42
N GLU A 426 -22.30 6.31 -20.80
CA GLU A 426 -20.87 6.41 -20.53
C GLU A 426 -20.40 5.34 -19.53
N ALA A 427 -21.17 5.07 -18.46
CA ALA A 427 -20.85 3.98 -17.53
C ALA A 427 -20.78 2.60 -18.22
N GLU A 428 -21.73 2.30 -19.11
CA GLU A 428 -21.73 1.05 -19.90
C GLU A 428 -20.52 0.96 -20.84
N LEU A 429 -20.16 2.07 -21.49
CA LEU A 429 -18.99 2.14 -22.36
C LEU A 429 -17.69 1.92 -21.59
N ILE A 430 -17.54 2.53 -20.40
CA ILE A 430 -16.37 2.32 -19.54
C ILE A 430 -16.29 0.86 -19.10
N ASN A 431 -17.40 0.27 -18.64
CA ASN A 431 -17.43 -1.14 -18.24
C ASN A 431 -16.97 -2.05 -19.39
N LYS A 432 -17.50 -1.83 -20.61
CA LYS A 432 -17.09 -2.58 -21.80
C LYS A 432 -15.60 -2.38 -22.11
N ALA A 433 -15.07 -1.16 -21.94
CA ALA A 433 -13.65 -0.87 -22.15
C ALA A 433 -12.76 -1.62 -21.15
N MET A 434 -13.11 -1.58 -19.85
CA MET A 434 -12.36 -2.25 -18.79
C MET A 434 -12.31 -3.77 -19.03
N GLN A 435 -13.46 -4.39 -19.33
CA GLN A 435 -13.53 -5.83 -19.61
C GLN A 435 -12.73 -6.23 -20.86
N ARG A 436 -12.65 -5.37 -21.87
CA ARG A 436 -11.96 -5.68 -23.13
C ARG A 436 -10.45 -5.47 -23.05
N TYR A 437 -10.01 -4.40 -22.38
CA TYR A 437 -8.65 -3.91 -22.50
C TYR A 437 -7.81 -4.05 -21.23
N LEU A 438 -8.45 -4.22 -20.07
CA LEU A 438 -7.78 -4.28 -18.78
C LEU A 438 -8.00 -5.62 -18.06
N TRP A 439 -9.12 -6.32 -18.27
CA TRP A 439 -9.35 -7.62 -17.66
C TRP A 439 -8.43 -8.70 -18.25
N LEU A 440 -7.51 -9.23 -17.44
CA LEU A 440 -6.62 -10.32 -17.81
C LEU A 440 -7.31 -11.65 -17.51
N ALA A 441 -8.17 -12.11 -18.42
CA ALA A 441 -9.05 -13.24 -18.20
C ALA A 441 -8.32 -14.54 -17.82
N ASP A 442 -7.15 -14.80 -18.43
CA ASP A 442 -6.33 -15.98 -18.15
C ASP A 442 -5.71 -15.95 -16.73
N ARG A 443 -5.65 -14.77 -16.10
CA ARG A 443 -5.02 -14.52 -14.80
C ARG A 443 -6.02 -14.23 -13.68
N GLY A 444 -7.16 -13.62 -13.99
CA GLY A 444 -8.24 -13.34 -13.04
C GLY A 444 -8.12 -12.00 -12.30
N TRP A 445 -7.49 -10.99 -12.90
CA TRP A 445 -7.46 -9.63 -12.34
C TRP A 445 -7.40 -8.57 -13.44
N TYR A 446 -7.67 -7.32 -13.08
CA TYR A 446 -7.45 -6.18 -13.96
C TYR A 446 -5.99 -5.74 -13.93
N ALA A 447 -5.44 -5.47 -15.11
CA ALA A 447 -4.19 -4.76 -15.32
C ALA A 447 -4.22 -3.37 -14.66
N GLU A 448 -3.04 -2.81 -14.38
CA GLU A 448 -2.89 -1.46 -13.82
C GLU A 448 -3.41 -0.39 -14.80
N TYR A 449 -2.93 -0.46 -16.05
CA TYR A 449 -3.31 0.47 -17.10
C TYR A 449 -3.05 -0.11 -18.50
N LYS A 450 -3.58 0.58 -19.52
CA LYS A 450 -3.26 0.37 -20.93
C LYS A 450 -2.59 1.61 -21.50
N ASP A 451 -1.42 1.43 -22.10
CA ASP A 451 -0.68 2.49 -22.78
C ASP A 451 -1.49 3.10 -23.93
N LEU A 452 -1.43 4.43 -24.05
CA LEU A 452 -1.94 5.16 -25.22
C LEU A 452 -0.92 5.23 -26.36
N LEU A 453 0.37 5.34 -25.99
CA LEU A 453 1.49 5.54 -26.89
C LEU A 453 2.19 4.22 -27.24
N GLY A 454 3.09 4.27 -28.22
CA GLY A 454 3.92 3.14 -28.67
C GLY A 454 3.11 1.90 -28.98
N LEU A 455 3.52 0.76 -28.43
CA LEU A 455 2.91 -0.55 -28.67
C LEU A 455 1.53 -0.74 -27.99
N GLN A 456 1.05 0.25 -27.24
CA GLN A 456 -0.22 0.19 -26.48
C GLN A 456 -0.34 -1.05 -25.60
N GLN A 457 0.70 -1.40 -24.85
CA GLN A 457 0.69 -2.57 -23.98
C GLN A 457 -0.29 -2.42 -22.81
N THR A 458 -0.65 -3.55 -22.21
CA THR A 458 -1.50 -3.62 -21.01
C THR A 458 -0.62 -4.10 -19.84
N HIS A 459 -0.45 -3.26 -18.82
CA HIS A 459 0.52 -3.51 -17.74
C HIS A 459 -0.04 -4.46 -16.67
N PRO A 460 0.47 -5.70 -16.54
CA PRO A 460 -0.24 -6.74 -15.81
C PRO A 460 -0.03 -6.72 -14.29
N ALA A 461 0.98 -6.01 -13.79
CA ALA A 461 1.27 -5.94 -12.36
C ALA A 461 0.50 -4.77 -11.73
N ALA A 462 -0.57 -5.08 -11.01
CA ALA A 462 -1.40 -4.11 -10.30
C ALA A 462 -0.81 -3.71 -8.94
N GLY A 463 -1.01 -2.46 -8.54
CA GLY A 463 -0.89 -2.03 -7.13
C GLY A 463 -2.14 -2.40 -6.31
N LEU A 464 -2.06 -2.30 -4.98
CA LEU A 464 -3.24 -2.54 -4.11
C LEU A 464 -4.43 -1.67 -4.51
N TRP A 465 -4.19 -0.42 -4.91
CA TRP A 465 -5.20 0.55 -5.32
C TRP A 465 -6.00 0.14 -6.56
N SER A 466 -5.39 -0.57 -7.50
CA SER A 466 -6.10 -1.11 -8.65
C SER A 466 -7.03 -2.26 -8.24
N ILE A 467 -6.76 -2.94 -7.13
CA ILE A 467 -7.66 -3.98 -6.62
C ILE A 467 -8.81 -3.37 -5.83
N TYR A 468 -8.49 -2.60 -4.78
CA TYR A 468 -9.52 -2.14 -3.86
C TYR A 468 -10.45 -1.10 -4.49
N HIS A 469 -9.98 -0.21 -5.38
CA HIS A 469 -10.87 0.78 -6.01
C HIS A 469 -11.85 0.14 -7.00
N ILE A 470 -11.44 -0.89 -7.73
CA ILE A 470 -12.33 -1.56 -8.69
C ILE A 470 -13.43 -2.33 -7.94
N ILE A 471 -13.08 -2.98 -6.82
CA ILE A 471 -14.05 -3.69 -5.98
C ILE A 471 -14.98 -2.70 -5.30
N ASP A 472 -14.45 -1.65 -4.66
CA ASP A 472 -15.24 -0.64 -3.93
C ASP A 472 -16.09 0.24 -4.86
N SER A 473 -15.70 0.39 -6.12
CA SER A 473 -16.49 1.06 -7.17
C SER A 473 -17.49 0.12 -7.85
N GLU A 474 -17.69 -1.11 -7.34
CA GLU A 474 -18.67 -2.08 -7.85
C GLU A 474 -18.49 -2.41 -9.35
N MET A 475 -17.24 -2.56 -9.79
CA MET A 475 -16.89 -2.93 -11.18
C MET A 475 -16.56 -4.41 -11.35
N ALA A 476 -16.33 -5.13 -10.24
CA ALA A 476 -16.09 -6.57 -10.22
C ALA A 476 -17.34 -7.31 -9.73
N ASP A 477 -17.70 -8.42 -10.40
CA ASP A 477 -18.64 -9.38 -9.83
C ASP A 477 -18.00 -10.19 -8.68
N SER A 478 -18.80 -10.99 -7.95
CA SER A 478 -18.28 -11.75 -6.80
C SER A 478 -17.18 -12.76 -7.14
N PHE A 479 -17.13 -13.26 -8.38
CA PHE A 479 -16.07 -14.15 -8.83
C PHE A 479 -14.81 -13.36 -9.18
N GLN A 480 -14.95 -12.26 -9.92
CA GLN A 480 -13.83 -11.36 -10.24
C GLN A 480 -13.22 -10.78 -8.95
N ALA A 481 -14.02 -10.34 -7.98
CA ALA A 481 -13.54 -9.84 -6.70
C ALA A 481 -12.74 -10.90 -5.92
N TRP A 482 -13.19 -12.17 -5.95
CA TRP A 482 -12.43 -13.27 -5.36
C TRP A 482 -11.08 -13.47 -6.06
N GLN A 483 -11.06 -13.52 -7.40
CA GLN A 483 -9.82 -13.70 -8.17
C GLN A 483 -8.86 -12.51 -8.01
N MET A 484 -9.38 -11.29 -7.97
CA MET A 484 -8.59 -10.08 -7.75
C MET A 484 -7.94 -10.04 -6.36
N THR A 485 -8.66 -10.45 -5.31
CA THR A 485 -8.02 -10.58 -3.98
C THR A 485 -7.05 -11.76 -3.91
N ARG A 486 -7.19 -12.77 -4.79
CA ARG A 486 -6.19 -13.85 -4.94
C ARG A 486 -4.89 -13.38 -5.60
N PHE A 487 -4.92 -12.32 -6.42
CA PHE A 487 -3.69 -11.64 -6.86
C PHE A 487 -2.89 -11.14 -5.65
N ILE A 488 -3.53 -10.46 -4.70
CA ILE A 488 -2.86 -9.97 -3.48
C ILE A 488 -2.22 -11.14 -2.73
N ASP A 489 -2.95 -12.24 -2.53
CA ASP A 489 -2.44 -13.44 -1.83
C ASP A 489 -1.17 -14.05 -2.40
N THR A 490 -0.94 -13.88 -3.70
CA THR A 490 0.08 -14.63 -4.45
C THR A 490 1.18 -13.75 -5.01
N GLN A 491 0.89 -12.45 -5.21
CA GLN A 491 1.82 -11.50 -5.84
C GLN A 491 2.34 -10.46 -4.84
N ILE A 492 1.59 -10.15 -3.77
CA ILE A 492 1.98 -9.13 -2.78
C ILE A 492 2.42 -9.81 -1.49
N ALA A 493 3.58 -9.36 -0.97
CA ALA A 493 4.13 -9.91 0.26
C ALA A 493 3.21 -9.64 1.46
N HIS A 494 3.08 -10.64 2.34
CA HIS A 494 2.34 -10.52 3.58
C HIS A 494 3.33 -10.39 4.74
N ILE A 495 3.43 -9.18 5.32
CA ILE A 495 4.35 -8.89 6.41
C ILE A 495 3.69 -9.30 7.74
N PRO A 496 4.18 -10.32 8.45
CA PRO A 496 3.48 -10.88 9.61
C PRO A 496 3.57 -9.96 10.84
N ILE A 497 2.42 -9.74 11.50
CA ILE A 497 2.33 -8.98 12.76
C ILE A 497 2.32 -9.94 13.94
N HIS A 498 3.39 -9.93 14.74
CA HIS A 498 3.55 -10.76 15.93
C HIS A 498 4.51 -10.11 16.93
N GLY A 499 4.47 -10.55 18.18
CA GLY A 499 5.30 -10.03 19.26
C GLY A 499 4.86 -10.61 20.61
N GLN A 500 5.63 -10.35 21.67
CA GLN A 500 5.33 -10.86 23.00
C GLN A 500 3.97 -10.40 23.54
N ASP A 501 3.63 -9.13 23.32
CA ASP A 501 2.40 -8.49 23.80
C ASP A 501 1.29 -8.40 22.72
N ILE A 502 1.52 -9.04 21.57
CA ILE A 502 0.56 -9.10 20.47
C ILE A 502 -0.30 -10.37 20.61
N PRO A 503 -1.64 -10.28 20.50
CA PRO A 503 -2.51 -11.45 20.56
C PRO A 503 -2.11 -12.51 19.53
N LYS A 504 -2.27 -13.80 19.90
CA LYS A 504 -2.04 -14.90 18.97
C LYS A 504 -3.06 -14.83 17.82
N GLY A 505 -2.57 -14.84 16.60
CA GLY A 505 -3.39 -14.80 15.40
C GLY A 505 -2.53 -14.83 14.14
N ARG A 506 -3.18 -14.84 12.97
CA ARG A 506 -2.52 -14.70 11.66
C ARG A 506 -2.73 -13.29 11.14
N PHE A 507 -2.16 -12.31 11.85
CA PHE A 507 -2.27 -10.91 11.50
C PHE A 507 -1.11 -10.52 10.59
N PHE A 508 -1.38 -9.65 9.62
CA PHE A 508 -0.37 -9.19 8.67
C PHE A 508 -0.70 -7.78 8.17
N THR A 509 0.32 -7.08 7.66
CA THR A 509 0.21 -5.85 6.87
C THR A 509 0.77 -6.06 5.47
N LEU A 510 0.64 -5.08 4.58
CA LEU A 510 1.01 -5.18 3.16
C LEU A 510 1.80 -3.96 2.69
N PRO A 511 2.83 -4.12 1.83
CA PRO A 511 3.32 -3.03 1.00
C PRO A 511 2.29 -2.72 -0.11
N THR A 512 2.27 -1.48 -0.60
CA THR A 512 1.29 -1.03 -1.60
C THR A 512 1.50 -1.63 -2.99
N SER A 513 2.73 -2.04 -3.31
CA SER A 513 3.05 -2.83 -4.50
C SER A 513 4.34 -3.62 -4.27
N ASN A 514 4.63 -4.52 -5.21
CA ASN A 514 5.90 -5.25 -5.30
C ASN A 514 6.80 -4.71 -6.42
N TRP A 515 6.54 -3.48 -6.88
CA TRP A 515 7.23 -2.83 -7.99
C TRP A 515 8.67 -2.44 -7.61
N MET A 516 9.56 -2.43 -8.59
CA MET A 516 10.97 -2.08 -8.42
C MET A 516 11.47 -1.15 -9.54
N PRO A 517 12.36 -0.20 -9.22
CA PRO A 517 13.01 0.02 -7.92
C PRO A 517 12.09 0.59 -6.84
N TYR A 518 12.45 0.37 -5.57
CA TYR A 518 11.73 1.00 -4.45
C TYR A 518 11.63 2.51 -4.67
N THR A 519 10.41 3.01 -4.67
CA THR A 519 10.09 4.42 -4.89
C THR A 519 9.05 4.84 -3.87
N TYR A 520 9.18 6.07 -3.36
CA TYR A 520 8.18 6.64 -2.46
C TYR A 520 6.79 6.65 -3.11
N SER A 521 5.74 6.64 -2.29
CA SER A 521 4.31 6.53 -2.61
C SER A 521 3.85 5.20 -3.24
N THR A 522 4.68 4.53 -4.03
CA THR A 522 4.27 3.31 -4.79
C THR A 522 4.62 2.01 -4.09
N ASN A 523 5.49 2.02 -3.07
CA ASN A 523 6.01 0.82 -2.41
C ASN A 523 5.82 0.78 -0.89
N ASN A 524 5.27 1.84 -0.30
CA ASN A 524 5.23 2.03 1.14
C ASN A 524 4.31 1.03 1.86
N VAL A 525 4.50 0.90 3.18
CA VAL A 525 3.53 0.24 4.07
C VAL A 525 2.65 1.31 4.72
N VAL A 526 1.40 1.42 4.24
CA VAL A 526 0.53 2.59 4.48
C VAL A 526 -0.80 2.14 5.03
N MET A 527 -1.20 2.69 6.18
CA MET A 527 -2.39 2.24 6.89
C MET A 527 -3.67 2.43 6.07
N ALA A 528 -3.79 3.55 5.35
CA ALA A 528 -4.95 3.85 4.52
C ALA A 528 -5.17 2.82 3.39
N GLU A 529 -4.08 2.41 2.74
CA GLU A 529 -4.06 1.45 1.64
C GLU A 529 -4.41 0.04 2.14
N VAL A 530 -3.86 -0.32 3.31
CA VAL A 530 -4.13 -1.58 3.99
C VAL A 530 -5.59 -1.67 4.47
N ALA A 531 -6.12 -0.61 5.10
CA ALA A 531 -7.49 -0.57 5.59
C ALA A 531 -8.51 -0.66 4.44
N HIS A 532 -8.25 0.04 3.32
CA HIS A 532 -9.11 -0.05 2.14
C HIS A 532 -9.02 -1.43 1.47
N THR A 533 -7.83 -2.05 1.47
CA THR A 533 -7.66 -3.43 1.02
C THR A 533 -8.43 -4.42 1.89
N ALA A 534 -8.47 -4.22 3.22
CA ALA A 534 -9.29 -5.02 4.11
C ALA A 534 -10.79 -4.89 3.79
N LEU A 535 -11.27 -3.66 3.52
CA LEU A 535 -12.64 -3.42 3.02
C LEU A 535 -12.93 -4.21 1.74
N ALA A 536 -12.01 -4.20 0.78
CA ALA A 536 -12.15 -4.97 -0.45
C ALA A 536 -12.19 -6.49 -0.21
N TYR A 537 -11.44 -7.03 0.76
CA TYR A 537 -11.56 -8.44 1.15
C TYR A 537 -12.94 -8.77 1.73
N TRP A 538 -13.54 -7.89 2.54
CA TRP A 538 -14.91 -8.08 3.03
C TRP A 538 -15.92 -8.06 1.87
N GLN A 539 -15.81 -7.08 0.96
CA GLN A 539 -16.65 -6.97 -0.24
C GLN A 539 -16.49 -8.17 -1.18
N ALA A 540 -15.31 -8.79 -1.23
CA ALA A 540 -15.04 -10.03 -1.98
C ALA A 540 -15.55 -11.31 -1.27
N GLY A 541 -16.19 -11.19 -0.10
CA GLY A 541 -16.70 -12.33 0.67
C GLY A 541 -15.64 -13.09 1.47
N ARG A 542 -14.44 -12.52 1.67
CA ARG A 542 -13.27 -13.15 2.33
C ARG A 542 -13.02 -12.60 3.73
N ALA A 543 -14.04 -12.67 4.59
CA ALA A 543 -14.05 -12.04 5.91
C ALA A 543 -12.87 -12.43 6.83
N ASP A 544 -12.41 -13.68 6.80
CA ASP A 544 -11.26 -14.11 7.62
C ASP A 544 -9.97 -13.36 7.25
N LYS A 545 -9.70 -13.23 5.94
CA LYS A 545 -8.54 -12.46 5.45
C LYS A 545 -8.71 -10.98 5.71
N ALA A 546 -9.92 -10.46 5.51
CA ALA A 546 -10.24 -9.07 5.79
C ALA A 546 -9.95 -8.71 7.25
N PHE A 547 -10.46 -9.52 8.19
CA PHE A 547 -10.23 -9.32 9.62
C PHE A 547 -8.74 -9.46 9.98
N SER A 548 -8.06 -10.48 9.46
CA SER A 548 -6.61 -10.65 9.69
C SER A 548 -5.78 -9.43 9.27
N LEU A 549 -6.10 -8.84 8.11
CA LEU A 549 -5.42 -7.66 7.58
C LEU A 549 -5.81 -6.38 8.36
N PHE A 550 -7.10 -6.16 8.57
CA PHE A 550 -7.62 -5.02 9.34
C PHE A 550 -7.05 -5.00 10.77
N LYS A 551 -7.10 -6.13 11.46
CA LYS A 551 -6.56 -6.28 12.80
C LYS A 551 -5.04 -6.11 12.81
N GLY A 552 -4.35 -6.60 11.79
CA GLY A 552 -2.92 -6.36 11.58
C GLY A 552 -2.61 -4.87 11.49
N ALA A 553 -3.35 -4.12 10.67
CA ALA A 553 -3.19 -2.67 10.52
C ALA A 553 -3.45 -1.90 11.82
N VAL A 554 -4.48 -2.28 12.58
CA VAL A 554 -4.79 -1.69 13.88
C VAL A 554 -3.66 -1.95 14.88
N LEU A 555 -3.16 -3.19 14.96
CA LEU A 555 -2.05 -3.54 15.86
C LEU A 555 -0.77 -2.79 15.49
N ASP A 556 -0.41 -2.80 14.20
CA ASP A 556 0.75 -2.10 13.65
C ASP A 556 0.70 -0.59 13.95
N GLY A 557 -0.34 0.11 13.48
CA GLY A 557 -0.42 1.56 13.58
C GLY A 557 -0.75 2.09 14.98
N MET A 558 -1.68 1.46 15.71
CA MET A 558 -2.25 2.04 16.94
C MET A 558 -1.63 1.50 18.23
N TYR A 559 -0.89 0.39 18.17
CA TYR A 559 -0.35 -0.27 19.37
C TYR A 559 1.16 -0.51 19.32
N MET A 560 1.72 -0.84 18.16
CA MET A 560 3.16 -1.10 17.99
C MET A 560 3.96 0.16 17.67
N GLY A 561 3.31 1.19 17.11
CA GLY A 561 3.93 2.45 16.73
C GLY A 561 4.36 3.36 17.90
N LEU A 562 5.04 4.45 17.56
CA LEU A 562 5.53 5.52 18.42
C LEU A 562 4.39 6.34 19.04
N CYS A 563 3.22 6.36 18.41
CA CYS A 563 2.05 7.11 18.86
C CYS A 563 0.87 6.16 19.13
N PRO A 564 0.46 5.97 20.40
CA PRO A 564 -0.69 5.15 20.72
C PRO A 564 -1.98 5.69 20.09
N GLY A 565 -2.81 4.79 19.55
CA GLY A 565 -4.09 5.14 18.93
C GLY A 565 -3.98 5.82 17.56
N ASN A 566 -2.77 5.91 16.99
CA ASN A 566 -2.50 6.66 15.76
C ASN A 566 -3.13 6.00 14.52
N ALA A 567 -3.95 6.77 13.79
CA ALA A 567 -4.32 6.45 12.42
C ALA A 567 -3.34 7.12 11.44
N GLY A 568 -2.09 6.65 11.42
CA GLY A 568 -0.95 7.31 10.75
C GLY A 568 -0.84 7.06 9.24
N MET A 569 0.14 7.71 8.60
CA MET A 569 0.43 7.50 7.17
C MET A 569 1.23 6.20 6.95
N THR A 570 2.54 6.22 7.22
CA THR A 570 3.41 5.02 7.11
C THR A 570 3.67 4.41 8.47
N THR A 571 3.91 3.11 8.50
CA THR A 571 4.18 2.37 9.75
C THR A 571 5.66 2.03 9.87
N TYR A 572 6.08 1.48 11.02
CA TYR A 572 7.48 1.14 11.24
C TYR A 572 8.01 0.05 10.28
N PHE A 573 7.11 -0.75 9.69
CA PHE A 573 7.47 -1.77 8.70
C PHE A 573 7.89 -1.19 7.35
N ASP A 574 7.64 0.11 7.11
CA ASP A 574 8.21 0.79 5.97
C ASP A 574 9.71 0.97 6.18
N ALA A 575 10.53 0.09 5.61
CA ALA A 575 11.97 0.06 5.85
C ALA A 575 12.69 1.35 5.40
N ALA A 576 12.15 2.11 4.44
CA ALA A 576 12.80 3.30 3.92
C ALA A 576 12.39 4.57 4.68
N ARG A 577 11.13 4.65 5.16
CA ARG A 577 10.58 5.85 5.79
C ARG A 577 10.35 5.71 7.29
N GLY A 578 10.08 4.50 7.77
CA GLY A 578 9.57 4.25 9.11
C GLY A 578 8.20 4.88 9.36
N GLU A 579 7.81 4.90 10.63
CA GLU A 579 6.54 5.51 11.03
C GLU A 579 6.56 7.03 10.82
N ALA A 580 5.55 7.55 10.12
CA ALA A 580 5.45 8.97 9.83
C ALA A 580 4.00 9.45 9.82
N GLN A 581 3.83 10.71 10.25
CA GLN A 581 2.60 11.51 10.24
C GLN A 581 1.46 10.92 11.10
N ARG A 582 1.04 11.66 12.12
CA ARG A 582 -0.05 11.24 13.01
C ARG A 582 -1.41 11.64 12.46
N ASP A 583 -2.39 10.75 12.68
CA ASP A 583 -3.80 10.96 12.36
C ASP A 583 -3.98 11.58 10.98
N PHE A 584 -3.55 10.81 9.98
CA PHE A 584 -3.53 11.20 8.58
C PHE A 584 -4.90 10.95 7.95
N GLY A 585 -5.41 11.94 7.22
CA GLY A 585 -6.79 11.96 6.73
C GLY A 585 -7.18 10.71 5.95
N ASP A 586 -6.30 10.24 5.08
CA ASP A 586 -6.57 9.03 4.31
C ASP A 586 -6.74 7.78 5.18
N ALA A 587 -5.92 7.64 6.22
CA ALA A 587 -5.99 6.50 7.14
C ALA A 587 -7.24 6.57 8.01
N VAL A 588 -7.58 7.75 8.53
CA VAL A 588 -8.79 7.98 9.32
C VAL A 588 -10.05 7.67 8.50
N GLY A 589 -10.12 8.16 7.26
CA GLY A 589 -11.25 7.91 6.37
C GLY A 589 -11.42 6.44 5.98
N ALA A 590 -10.34 5.81 5.50
CA ALA A 590 -10.37 4.40 5.10
C ALA A 590 -10.64 3.45 6.28
N LEU A 591 -10.05 3.72 7.46
CA LEU A 591 -10.29 2.91 8.65
C LEU A 591 -11.73 3.04 9.17
N SER A 592 -12.31 4.25 9.10
CA SER A 592 -13.72 4.47 9.48
C SER A 592 -14.65 3.63 8.62
N ARG A 593 -14.45 3.63 7.29
CA ARG A 593 -15.21 2.76 6.38
C ARG A 593 -14.95 1.28 6.62
N ALA A 594 -13.71 0.88 6.87
CA ALA A 594 -13.39 -0.52 7.17
C ALA A 594 -14.08 -1.04 8.45
N VAL A 595 -14.22 -0.20 9.48
CA VAL A 595 -15.00 -0.54 10.69
C VAL A 595 -16.48 -0.66 10.37
N ILE A 596 -17.06 0.36 9.72
CA ILE A 596 -18.52 0.48 9.57
C ILE A 596 -19.05 -0.42 8.46
N GLU A 597 -18.49 -0.32 7.26
CA GLU A 597 -18.94 -1.03 6.05
C GLU A 597 -18.33 -2.42 5.92
N GLY A 598 -17.16 -2.66 6.53
CA GLY A 598 -16.43 -3.92 6.50
C GLY A 598 -16.75 -4.82 7.70
N LEU A 599 -16.25 -4.46 8.89
CA LEU A 599 -16.38 -5.26 10.10
C LEU A 599 -17.84 -5.42 10.53
N PHE A 600 -18.59 -4.31 10.65
CA PHE A 600 -20.01 -4.32 11.01
C PHE A 600 -20.94 -4.48 9.82
N GLY A 601 -20.46 -4.25 8.60
CA GLY A 601 -21.23 -4.50 7.38
C GLY A 601 -22.37 -3.52 7.11
N ILE A 602 -22.36 -2.35 7.74
CA ILE A 602 -23.43 -1.36 7.70
C ILE A 602 -23.28 -0.51 6.45
N ARG A 603 -24.23 -0.62 5.52
CA ARG A 603 -24.26 0.12 4.26
C ARG A 603 -25.66 0.67 4.00
N PRO A 604 -25.92 1.94 4.37
CA PRO A 604 -27.18 2.60 4.06
C PRO A 604 -27.26 2.97 2.58
N ASP A 605 -28.46 2.81 2.01
CA ASP A 605 -28.85 3.38 0.74
C ASP A 605 -30.18 4.11 0.97
N LEU A 606 -30.07 5.28 1.59
CA LEU A 606 -31.24 6.09 1.88
C LEU A 606 -31.88 6.63 0.61
N LEU A 607 -31.17 6.77 -0.51
CA LEU A 607 -31.81 7.11 -1.79
C LEU A 607 -32.89 6.08 -2.16
N ASN A 608 -32.65 4.80 -1.88
CA ASN A 608 -33.63 3.72 -2.08
C ASN A 608 -34.44 3.34 -0.83
N GLY A 609 -34.18 3.94 0.33
CA GLY A 609 -34.85 3.60 1.58
C GLY A 609 -34.50 2.18 2.09
N GLU A 610 -33.30 1.69 1.79
CA GLU A 610 -32.79 0.38 2.20
C GLU A 610 -31.58 0.55 3.12
N LEU A 611 -31.48 -0.27 4.16
CA LEU A 611 -30.29 -0.46 4.97
C LEU A 611 -29.79 -1.89 4.74
N THR A 612 -28.59 -2.03 4.20
CA THR A 612 -27.91 -3.34 4.16
C THR A 612 -27.06 -3.52 5.41
N VAL A 613 -27.19 -4.67 6.05
CA VAL A 613 -26.31 -5.12 7.15
C VAL A 613 -25.73 -6.47 6.76
N GLU A 614 -24.41 -6.52 6.57
CA GLU A 614 -23.66 -7.73 6.19
C GLU A 614 -22.42 -7.92 7.08
N PRO A 615 -22.57 -8.38 8.34
CA PRO A 615 -21.48 -8.39 9.29
C PRO A 615 -20.29 -9.25 8.83
N GLY A 616 -19.09 -8.69 8.94
CA GLY A 616 -17.83 -9.30 8.52
C GLY A 616 -17.02 -9.90 9.67
N PHE A 617 -17.68 -10.28 10.77
CA PHE A 617 -17.01 -10.70 11.99
C PHE A 617 -16.17 -11.98 11.81
N PRO A 618 -15.05 -12.12 12.53
CA PRO A 618 -14.44 -13.42 12.77
C PRO A 618 -15.41 -14.29 13.61
N PRO A 619 -15.05 -15.53 14.00
CA PRO A 619 -15.89 -16.43 14.81
C PRO A 619 -16.20 -15.96 16.24
N TRP A 620 -16.75 -14.76 16.41
CA TRP A 620 -17.19 -14.17 17.67
C TRP A 620 -18.58 -14.64 18.08
N GLU A 621 -18.80 -14.69 19.39
CA GLU A 621 -20.10 -15.00 19.98
C GLU A 621 -21.00 -13.77 20.12
N SER A 622 -20.42 -12.57 20.15
CA SER A 622 -21.18 -11.33 20.24
C SER A 622 -20.41 -10.17 19.61
N ALA A 623 -21.13 -9.18 19.11
CA ALA A 623 -20.55 -7.89 18.73
C ALA A 623 -21.66 -6.83 18.75
N GLN A 624 -21.34 -5.63 19.20
CA GLN A 624 -22.29 -4.52 19.25
C GLN A 624 -21.63 -3.24 18.77
N ILE A 625 -22.44 -2.39 18.13
CA ILE A 625 -22.10 -1.02 17.77
C ILE A 625 -23.26 -0.10 18.10
N VAL A 626 -22.95 1.01 18.76
CA VAL A 626 -23.82 2.17 18.94
C VAL A 626 -23.26 3.26 18.04
N HIS A 627 -23.92 3.48 16.90
CA HIS A 627 -23.63 4.53 15.95
C HIS A 627 -24.79 5.57 16.00
N PRO A 628 -24.53 6.87 15.77
CA PRO A 628 -25.55 7.92 15.86
C PRO A 628 -26.84 7.65 15.07
N ASN A 629 -26.70 6.96 13.94
CA ASN A 629 -27.81 6.63 13.06
C ASN A 629 -28.26 5.16 13.16
N ILE A 630 -27.54 4.27 13.84
CA ILE A 630 -27.87 2.84 13.90
C ILE A 630 -27.32 2.24 15.20
N GLU A 631 -28.16 1.53 15.96
CA GLU A 631 -27.67 0.57 16.96
C GLU A 631 -27.76 -0.84 16.34
N PHE A 632 -26.67 -1.60 16.42
CA PHE A 632 -26.63 -2.99 15.94
C PHE A 632 -26.00 -3.91 16.98
N ALA A 633 -26.65 -5.02 17.26
CA ALA A 633 -26.16 -6.07 18.13
C ALA A 633 -26.30 -7.44 17.46
N TYR A 634 -25.24 -8.24 17.57
CA TYR A 634 -25.20 -9.64 17.19
C TYR A 634 -24.89 -10.49 18.42
N PHE A 635 -25.62 -11.59 18.56
CA PHE A 635 -25.38 -12.60 19.58
C PHE A 635 -25.51 -14.00 18.98
N GLN A 636 -24.60 -14.88 19.35
CA GLN A 636 -24.58 -16.29 18.99
C GLN A 636 -24.52 -17.12 20.25
N LYS A 637 -25.48 -18.03 20.40
CA LYS A 637 -25.48 -19.02 21.47
C LYS A 637 -25.89 -20.38 20.92
N ALA A 638 -24.98 -21.34 21.02
CA ALA A 638 -25.17 -22.69 20.47
C ALA A 638 -25.60 -22.65 19.00
N HIS A 639 -26.85 -23.02 18.70
CA HIS A 639 -27.43 -23.07 17.36
C HIS A 639 -28.36 -21.87 17.07
N VAL A 640 -28.39 -20.83 17.91
CA VAL A 640 -29.23 -19.65 17.71
C VAL A 640 -28.36 -18.43 17.44
N SER A 641 -28.62 -17.72 16.35
CA SER A 641 -28.10 -16.37 16.09
C SER A 641 -29.22 -15.36 16.27
N THR A 642 -28.93 -14.25 16.94
CA THR A 642 -29.83 -13.11 17.08
C THR A 642 -29.15 -11.86 16.56
N TYR A 643 -29.87 -11.08 15.76
CA TYR A 643 -29.46 -9.79 15.24
C TYR A 643 -30.52 -8.76 15.64
N THR A 644 -30.10 -7.72 16.34
CA THR A 644 -30.95 -6.57 16.66
C THR A 644 -30.43 -5.38 15.90
N VAL A 645 -31.24 -4.81 15.01
CA VAL A 645 -30.92 -3.59 14.26
C VAL A 645 -31.97 -2.54 14.59
N LYS A 646 -31.52 -1.38 15.08
CA LYS A 646 -32.38 -0.23 15.36
C LYS A 646 -31.87 0.96 14.57
N PRO A 647 -32.45 1.22 13.38
CA PRO A 647 -32.13 2.42 12.62
C PRO A 647 -32.63 3.68 13.33
N ASN A 648 -31.88 4.75 13.23
CA ASN A 648 -32.14 6.09 13.75
C ASN A 648 -31.88 7.14 12.65
N PHE A 649 -32.42 6.87 11.46
CA PHE A 649 -32.42 7.79 10.32
C PHE A 649 -33.63 8.72 10.37
N SER A 650 -33.60 9.81 9.59
CA SER A 650 -34.72 10.74 9.45
C SER A 650 -35.98 10.14 8.82
N ARG A 651 -35.90 8.92 8.29
CA ARG A 651 -36.99 8.16 7.69
C ARG A 651 -36.88 6.68 8.05
N SER A 652 -38.01 5.98 8.06
CA SER A 652 -38.04 4.52 8.17
C SER A 652 -37.41 3.89 6.93
N VAL A 653 -36.58 2.87 7.16
CA VAL A 653 -35.81 2.17 6.11
C VAL A 653 -36.11 0.69 6.19
N SER A 654 -36.19 0.02 5.03
CA SER A 654 -36.22 -1.44 4.95
C SER A 654 -34.87 -2.03 5.33
N LEU A 655 -34.84 -3.27 5.85
CA LEU A 655 -33.60 -3.97 6.18
C LEU A 655 -33.33 -5.10 5.19
N ARG A 656 -32.10 -5.13 4.66
CA ARG A 656 -31.52 -6.25 3.93
C ARG A 656 -30.38 -6.83 4.77
N LEU A 657 -30.68 -7.91 5.50
CA LEU A 657 -29.70 -8.61 6.33
C LEU A 657 -29.09 -9.77 5.54
N ILE A 658 -27.76 -9.77 5.40
CA ILE A 658 -27.01 -10.84 4.73
C ILE A 658 -26.02 -11.43 5.73
N VAL A 659 -26.16 -12.72 6.04
CA VAL A 659 -25.33 -13.37 7.08
C VAL A 659 -24.77 -14.71 6.60
N PRO A 660 -23.56 -15.10 7.06
CA PRO A 660 -23.02 -16.43 6.78
C PRO A 660 -23.91 -17.51 7.40
N ALA A 661 -24.21 -18.54 6.61
CA ALA A 661 -24.95 -19.68 7.12
C ALA A 661 -24.03 -20.55 8.00
N ARG A 662 -24.37 -20.72 9.27
CA ARG A 662 -23.57 -21.50 10.23
C ARG A 662 -23.74 -23.01 10.05
N THR A 663 -24.89 -23.42 9.54
CA THR A 663 -25.26 -24.79 9.21
C THR A 663 -26.03 -24.80 7.90
N VAL A 664 -26.29 -26.00 7.37
CA VAL A 664 -26.94 -26.18 6.06
C VAL A 664 -28.46 -26.21 6.11
N GLU A 665 -29.07 -26.14 7.29
CA GLU A 665 -30.52 -26.05 7.46
C GLU A 665 -30.89 -24.93 8.44
N ILE A 666 -32.08 -24.39 8.27
CA ILE A 666 -32.71 -23.44 9.19
C ILE A 666 -33.98 -24.09 9.69
N GLU A 667 -34.04 -24.37 11.00
CA GLU A 667 -35.24 -24.89 11.66
C GLU A 667 -36.31 -23.80 11.74
N ARG A 668 -35.89 -22.60 12.14
CA ARG A 668 -36.80 -21.45 12.31
C ARG A 668 -36.07 -20.14 12.08
N LEU A 669 -36.70 -19.23 11.35
CA LEU A 669 -36.27 -17.85 11.22
C LEU A 669 -37.45 -16.94 11.52
N THR A 670 -37.26 -15.99 12.45
CA THR A 670 -38.29 -15.01 12.79
C THR A 670 -37.75 -13.59 12.72
N VAL A 671 -38.60 -12.66 12.31
CA VAL A 671 -38.38 -11.21 12.39
C VAL A 671 -39.47 -10.63 13.29
N ASN A 672 -39.08 -9.95 14.37
CA ASN A 672 -39.99 -9.36 15.36
C ASN A 672 -41.03 -10.39 15.88
N GLY A 673 -40.56 -11.61 16.18
CA GLY A 673 -41.36 -12.73 16.70
C GLY A 673 -42.26 -13.44 15.69
N LYS A 674 -42.30 -13.01 14.42
CA LYS A 674 -43.08 -13.63 13.35
C LYS A 674 -42.19 -14.42 12.42
N ILE A 675 -42.64 -15.59 11.94
CA ILE A 675 -41.93 -16.38 10.93
C ILE A 675 -41.68 -15.50 9.70
N ALA A 676 -40.44 -15.47 9.23
CA ALA A 676 -40.04 -14.68 8.08
C ALA A 676 -39.42 -15.55 6.99
N GLU A 677 -39.61 -15.14 5.75
CA GLU A 677 -38.98 -15.77 4.59
C GLU A 677 -37.51 -15.37 4.47
N TRP A 678 -36.72 -16.29 3.92
CA TRP A 678 -35.31 -16.08 3.63
C TRP A 678 -34.94 -16.83 2.36
N LYS A 679 -33.81 -16.46 1.76
CA LYS A 679 -33.27 -17.18 0.59
C LYS A 679 -31.76 -17.33 0.65
N PRO A 680 -31.18 -18.42 0.12
CA PRO A 680 -29.75 -18.53 -0.06
C PRO A 680 -29.25 -17.50 -1.08
N VAL A 681 -28.09 -16.89 -0.80
CA VAL A 681 -27.42 -15.98 -1.74
C VAL A 681 -26.67 -16.83 -2.77
N GLY A 682 -27.32 -17.13 -3.89
CA GLY A 682 -26.80 -18.08 -4.90
C GLY A 682 -25.48 -17.68 -5.58
N ARG A 683 -25.01 -16.44 -5.42
CA ARG A 683 -23.69 -15.96 -5.90
C ARG A 683 -22.65 -15.82 -4.79
N ALA A 684 -22.94 -16.28 -3.57
CA ALA A 684 -21.98 -16.28 -2.48
C ALA A 684 -20.79 -17.18 -2.83
N VAL A 685 -19.58 -16.63 -2.73
CA VAL A 685 -18.31 -17.32 -2.98
C VAL A 685 -17.62 -17.58 -1.64
N GLY A 686 -17.00 -18.74 -1.48
CA GLY A 686 -16.26 -19.13 -0.28
C GLY A 686 -17.11 -19.88 0.74
N GLY A 687 -18.36 -19.47 0.94
CA GLY A 687 -19.29 -20.15 1.85
C GLY A 687 -20.75 -19.72 1.63
N PRO A 688 -21.73 -20.47 2.15
CA PRO A 688 -23.13 -20.12 2.02
C PRO A 688 -23.49 -18.90 2.87
N ARG A 689 -24.35 -18.06 2.30
CA ARG A 689 -24.97 -16.90 2.97
C ARG A 689 -26.48 -16.96 2.74
N ILE A 690 -27.23 -16.38 3.67
CA ILE A 690 -28.67 -16.16 3.49
C ILE A 690 -28.98 -14.67 3.45
N GLU A 691 -30.03 -14.31 2.74
CA GLU A 691 -30.61 -12.97 2.71
C GLU A 691 -31.99 -13.00 3.38
N VAL A 692 -32.19 -12.11 4.35
CA VAL A 692 -33.48 -11.80 4.98
C VAL A 692 -33.84 -10.38 4.58
N ARG A 693 -35.06 -10.20 4.03
CA ARG A 693 -35.60 -8.88 3.69
C ARG A 693 -36.74 -8.54 4.64
N CYS A 694 -36.68 -7.35 5.21
CA CYS A 694 -37.67 -6.87 6.16
C CYS A 694 -38.26 -5.54 5.67
N GLU A 695 -39.58 -5.44 5.75
CA GLU A 695 -40.31 -4.18 5.56
C GLU A 695 -39.90 -3.13 6.61
N PRO A 696 -40.03 -1.82 6.33
CA PRO A 696 -39.65 -0.75 7.26
C PRO A 696 -40.21 -0.92 8.68
N ALA A 697 -39.33 -0.87 9.68
CA ALA A 697 -39.66 -0.91 11.11
C ALA A 697 -38.64 -0.10 11.94
N ASP A 698 -39.04 0.31 13.14
CA ASP A 698 -38.16 1.04 14.07
C ASP A 698 -37.08 0.14 14.70
N VAL A 699 -37.40 -1.16 14.84
CA VAL A 699 -36.49 -2.19 15.35
C VAL A 699 -36.70 -3.47 14.56
N TYR A 700 -35.59 -4.13 14.25
CA TYR A 700 -35.53 -5.46 13.66
C TYR A 700 -34.88 -6.43 14.64
N GLU A 701 -35.64 -7.38 15.15
CA GLU A 701 -35.16 -8.52 15.92
C GLU A 701 -35.23 -9.77 15.04
N VAL A 702 -34.10 -10.14 14.45
CA VAL A 702 -33.98 -11.34 13.62
C VAL A 702 -33.39 -12.47 14.46
N GLU A 703 -34.14 -13.55 14.63
CA GLU A 703 -33.68 -14.78 15.27
C GLU A 703 -33.58 -15.89 14.23
N ILE A 704 -32.44 -16.58 14.19
CA ILE A 704 -32.19 -17.72 13.31
C ILE A 704 -31.82 -18.92 14.18
N VAL A 705 -32.66 -19.95 14.15
CA VAL A 705 -32.42 -21.27 14.75
C VAL A 705 -31.85 -22.18 13.67
N TRP A 706 -30.56 -22.44 13.77
CA TRP A 706 -29.78 -23.27 12.85
C TRP A 706 -29.97 -24.75 13.14
N ALA A 707 -29.97 -25.58 12.08
CA ALA A 707 -30.08 -27.03 12.18
C ALA A 707 -29.18 -27.75 11.15
N GLY A 708 -28.96 -29.04 11.35
CA GLY A 708 -28.10 -29.83 10.47
C GLY A 708 -26.61 -29.59 10.69
N GLU A 709 -25.80 -29.96 9.70
CA GLU A 709 -24.33 -29.94 9.78
C GLU A 709 -23.74 -28.58 9.36
N GLN A 710 -22.47 -28.36 9.69
CA GLN A 710 -21.71 -27.22 9.14
C GLN A 710 -21.54 -27.35 7.62
N PRO A 711 -21.50 -26.23 6.87
CA PRO A 711 -21.25 -26.24 5.43
C PRO A 711 -19.97 -27.01 5.08
N ALA A 712 -20.07 -27.94 4.13
CA ALA A 712 -18.94 -28.77 3.72
C ALA A 712 -17.90 -27.97 2.93
N HIS A 713 -16.62 -28.26 3.16
CA HIS A 713 -15.54 -27.74 2.32
C HIS A 713 -15.29 -28.65 1.12
N ILE A 714 -14.99 -28.03 -0.03
CA ILE A 714 -14.43 -28.74 -1.19
C ILE A 714 -12.91 -28.64 -1.10
N SER A 715 -12.24 -29.79 -1.11
CA SER A 715 -10.78 -29.87 -1.10
C SER A 715 -10.28 -30.26 -2.49
N GLY A 716 -9.26 -29.56 -2.97
CA GLY A 716 -8.56 -29.86 -4.21
C GLY A 716 -7.04 -29.76 -4.02
N PRO A 717 -6.26 -30.20 -5.01
CA PRO A 717 -4.81 -30.03 -4.99
C PRO A 717 -4.42 -28.55 -5.04
N ARG A 718 -3.37 -28.17 -4.30
CA ARG A 718 -2.81 -26.80 -4.36
C ARG A 718 -1.92 -26.58 -5.58
N VAL A 719 -1.34 -27.64 -6.11
CA VAL A 719 -0.47 -27.63 -7.29
C VAL A 719 -0.93 -28.75 -8.21
N VAL A 720 -1.01 -28.48 -9.51
CA VAL A 720 -1.33 -29.46 -10.54
C VAL A 720 -0.37 -29.27 -11.71
N ALA A 721 0.22 -30.37 -12.18
CA ALA A 721 1.00 -30.37 -13.42
C ALA A 721 0.13 -29.98 -14.63
N ALA A 722 0.67 -29.24 -15.59
CA ALA A 722 0.01 -28.94 -16.86
C ALA A 722 -0.38 -30.23 -17.57
N GLY A 723 -1.64 -30.34 -18.01
CA GLY A 723 -2.19 -31.59 -18.55
C GLY A 723 -2.45 -32.70 -17.51
N GLY A 724 -2.15 -32.45 -16.24
CA GLY A 724 -2.39 -33.36 -15.12
C GLY A 724 -3.86 -33.36 -14.68
N ARG A 725 -4.27 -34.46 -14.03
CA ARG A 725 -5.63 -34.62 -13.50
C ARG A 725 -5.79 -33.84 -12.20
N LEU A 726 -6.75 -32.93 -12.17
CA LEU A 726 -7.25 -32.27 -10.97
C LEU A 726 -8.46 -33.03 -10.45
N ARG A 727 -8.41 -33.42 -9.17
CA ARG A 727 -9.53 -34.07 -8.47
C ARG A 727 -9.89 -33.25 -7.24
N ALA A 728 -11.08 -32.67 -7.24
CA ALA A 728 -11.66 -31.97 -6.09
C ALA A 728 -12.78 -32.80 -5.49
N ALA A 729 -12.87 -32.87 -4.17
CA ALA A 729 -13.86 -33.69 -3.48
C ALA A 729 -14.41 -33.02 -2.22
N GLY A 730 -15.65 -33.35 -1.87
CA GLY A 730 -16.27 -32.90 -0.62
C GLY A 730 -17.58 -33.63 -0.32
N LYS A 731 -18.19 -33.29 0.82
CA LYS A 731 -19.42 -33.95 1.30
C LYS A 731 -20.71 -33.36 0.72
N ALA A 732 -20.64 -32.24 0.01
CA ALA A 732 -21.77 -31.60 -0.64
C ALA A 732 -21.99 -32.10 -2.07
N GLU A 733 -23.24 -32.02 -2.55
CA GLU A 733 -23.57 -32.26 -3.96
C GLU A 733 -22.87 -31.22 -4.82
N LEU A 734 -22.16 -31.67 -5.87
CA LEU A 734 -21.54 -30.78 -6.85
C LEU A 734 -22.53 -30.53 -8.00
N VAL A 735 -22.98 -29.29 -8.14
CA VAL A 735 -24.05 -28.90 -9.05
C VAL A 735 -23.52 -28.42 -10.40
N GLY A 736 -22.42 -27.65 -10.38
CA GLY A 736 -21.86 -27.01 -11.56
C GLY A 736 -20.44 -26.52 -11.34
N VAL A 737 -19.79 -26.12 -12.42
CA VAL A 737 -18.43 -25.55 -12.41
C VAL A 737 -18.43 -24.27 -13.23
N LYS A 738 -17.77 -23.23 -12.70
CA LYS A 738 -17.45 -21.99 -13.42
C LYS A 738 -15.93 -21.88 -13.45
N ASP A 739 -15.37 -21.89 -14.64
CA ASP A 739 -13.93 -21.74 -14.88
C ASP A 739 -13.70 -20.47 -15.70
N PRO A 740 -13.60 -19.29 -15.04
CA PRO A 740 -13.48 -18.02 -15.74
C PRO A 740 -12.09 -17.78 -16.36
N GLN A 741 -11.12 -18.67 -16.12
CA GLN A 741 -9.74 -18.53 -16.60
C GLN A 741 -9.36 -19.56 -17.67
N ASP A 742 -10.30 -20.39 -18.11
CA ASP A 742 -10.06 -21.54 -18.99
C ASP A 742 -8.90 -22.43 -18.48
N ALA A 743 -8.83 -22.60 -17.15
CA ALA A 743 -7.77 -23.33 -16.46
C ALA A 743 -8.04 -24.85 -16.39
N LEU A 744 -9.22 -25.31 -16.80
CA LEU A 744 -9.69 -26.68 -16.73
C LEU A 744 -10.30 -27.13 -18.06
N LYS A 745 -10.03 -28.39 -18.45
CA LYS A 745 -10.70 -29.09 -19.55
C LYS A 745 -11.23 -30.45 -19.06
N ASP A 746 -12.03 -31.12 -19.90
CA ASP A 746 -12.57 -32.45 -19.62
C ASP A 746 -13.30 -32.57 -18.27
N ILE A 747 -13.99 -31.50 -17.86
CA ILE A 747 -14.64 -31.41 -16.54
C ILE A 747 -15.76 -32.45 -16.43
N ARG A 748 -15.68 -33.30 -15.41
CA ARG A 748 -16.65 -34.34 -15.08
C ARG A 748 -17.07 -34.22 -13.63
N LEU A 749 -18.37 -34.10 -13.40
CA LEU A 749 -18.98 -34.23 -12.09
C LEU A 749 -19.41 -35.68 -11.91
N LEU A 750 -18.71 -36.42 -11.04
CA LEU A 750 -19.02 -37.81 -10.76
C LEU A 750 -20.20 -37.85 -9.78
N LYS A 751 -21.40 -38.00 -10.34
CA LYS A 751 -22.67 -38.03 -9.62
C LYS A 751 -22.99 -39.47 -9.19
N ASP A 752 -22.40 -39.94 -8.09
CA ASP A 752 -23.05 -40.99 -7.30
C ASP A 752 -23.36 -40.45 -5.91
N VAL A 753 -24.63 -40.08 -5.72
CA VAL A 753 -25.16 -39.53 -4.47
C VAL A 753 -25.08 -40.56 -3.32
N ARG A 754 -24.73 -41.82 -3.60
CA ARG A 754 -24.52 -42.90 -2.62
C ARG A 754 -23.05 -43.12 -2.24
N LEU A 755 -22.10 -42.48 -2.91
CA LEU A 755 -20.66 -42.57 -2.65
C LEU A 755 -20.14 -41.20 -2.19
N LEU A 756 -20.20 -40.93 -0.89
CA LEU A 756 -19.44 -39.83 -0.31
C LEU A 756 -17.93 -40.18 -0.34
N PRO A 757 -17.04 -39.23 -0.70
CA PRO A 757 -17.32 -37.84 -1.10
C PRO A 757 -17.73 -37.69 -2.58
N CYS A 758 -18.55 -36.68 -2.89
CA CYS A 758 -18.80 -36.27 -4.27
C CYS A 758 -17.51 -35.73 -4.90
N VAL A 759 -17.27 -36.02 -6.18
CA VAL A 759 -15.99 -35.76 -6.84
C VAL A 759 -16.19 -34.97 -8.13
N MET A 760 -15.41 -33.90 -8.29
CA MET A 760 -15.13 -33.27 -9.58
C MET A 760 -13.77 -33.74 -10.08
N GLU A 761 -13.72 -34.10 -11.35
CA GLU A 761 -12.48 -34.37 -12.06
C GLU A 761 -12.35 -33.44 -13.25
N ALA A 762 -11.15 -32.96 -13.50
CA ALA A 762 -10.80 -32.14 -14.65
C ALA A 762 -9.33 -32.37 -15.01
N THR A 763 -8.91 -31.85 -16.15
CA THR A 763 -7.51 -31.79 -16.54
C THR A 763 -7.06 -30.33 -16.50
N ALA A 764 -5.92 -30.04 -15.87
CA ALA A 764 -5.36 -28.68 -15.87
C ALA A 764 -4.97 -28.26 -17.30
N ALA A 765 -5.41 -27.07 -17.68
CA ALA A 765 -5.22 -26.45 -19.00
C ALA A 765 -4.97 -24.95 -18.86
N GLY A 766 -4.75 -24.25 -19.97
CA GLY A 766 -4.55 -22.79 -19.97
C GLY A 766 -3.16 -22.35 -19.49
N THR A 767 -3.04 -21.07 -19.14
CA THR A 767 -1.77 -20.42 -18.77
C THR A 767 -1.24 -20.94 -17.43
N MET A 768 0.08 -21.14 -17.29
CA MET A 768 0.75 -21.54 -16.03
C MET A 768 0.70 -20.48 -14.92
N GLY A 769 0.70 -20.91 -13.65
CA GLY A 769 0.66 -20.05 -12.46
C GLY A 769 -0.61 -20.25 -11.62
N HIS A 770 -0.86 -19.33 -10.69
CA HIS A 770 -2.01 -19.43 -9.78
C HIS A 770 -3.35 -19.18 -10.49
N ARG A 771 -4.27 -20.15 -10.40
CA ARG A 771 -5.59 -20.14 -11.02
C ARG A 771 -6.68 -20.39 -10.00
N THR A 772 -7.89 -19.96 -10.35
CA THR A 772 -9.09 -20.14 -9.56
C THR A 772 -10.23 -20.61 -10.46
N ALA A 773 -10.76 -21.79 -10.16
CA ALA A 773 -12.07 -22.23 -10.67
C ALA A 773 -13.09 -22.24 -9.52
N PHE A 774 -14.37 -22.36 -9.82
CA PHE A 774 -15.43 -22.35 -8.81
C PHE A 774 -16.36 -23.53 -9.02
N VAL A 775 -16.65 -24.26 -7.95
CA VAL A 775 -17.61 -25.37 -7.95
C VAL A 775 -18.86 -24.93 -7.21
N GLN A 776 -20.00 -24.96 -7.88
CA GLN A 776 -21.27 -24.75 -7.22
C GLN A 776 -21.61 -25.99 -6.41
N VAL A 777 -21.89 -25.79 -5.14
CA VAL A 777 -22.19 -26.84 -4.16
C VAL A 777 -23.58 -26.65 -3.59
N ARG A 778 -24.25 -27.77 -3.33
CA ARG A 778 -25.54 -27.83 -2.66
C ARG A 778 -25.48 -28.82 -1.50
N GLN A 779 -25.94 -28.39 -0.34
CA GLN A 779 -26.02 -29.21 0.86
C GLN A 779 -27.18 -28.70 1.71
N GLY A 780 -28.08 -29.59 2.13
CA GLY A 780 -29.31 -29.20 2.82
C GLY A 780 -30.10 -28.17 2.00
N GLN A 781 -30.43 -27.05 2.64
CA GLN A 781 -31.16 -25.92 2.04
C GLN A 781 -30.23 -24.87 1.41
N MET A 782 -28.90 -25.06 1.50
CA MET A 782 -27.90 -24.08 1.08
C MET A 782 -27.34 -24.38 -0.30
N THR A 783 -27.01 -23.32 -1.04
CA THR A 783 -26.26 -23.39 -2.30
C THR A 783 -25.28 -22.23 -2.36
N TRP A 784 -24.02 -22.52 -2.72
CA TRP A 784 -22.95 -21.51 -2.83
C TRP A 784 -21.87 -21.95 -3.82
N TRP A 785 -20.90 -21.07 -4.07
CA TRP A 785 -19.74 -21.35 -4.91
C TRP A 785 -18.50 -21.56 -4.04
N ALA A 786 -17.94 -22.77 -4.08
CA ALA A 786 -16.68 -23.10 -3.45
C ALA A 786 -15.51 -22.79 -4.42
N PRO A 787 -14.57 -21.92 -4.03
CA PRO A 787 -13.39 -21.64 -4.84
C PRO A 787 -12.41 -22.82 -4.79
N LEU A 788 -11.86 -23.18 -5.95
CA LEU A 788 -10.76 -24.11 -6.14
C LEU A 788 -9.53 -23.30 -6.52
N GLU A 789 -8.67 -23.05 -5.53
CA GLU A 789 -7.41 -22.33 -5.70
C GLU A 789 -6.28 -23.34 -5.94
N PHE A 790 -5.61 -23.24 -7.09
CA PHE A 790 -4.50 -24.13 -7.44
C PHE A 790 -3.45 -23.40 -8.28
N GLU A 791 -2.26 -23.99 -8.41
CA GLU A 791 -1.20 -23.50 -9.27
C GLU A 791 -0.92 -24.52 -10.37
N ILE A 792 -0.94 -24.08 -11.62
CA ILE A 792 -0.55 -24.89 -12.77
C ILE A 792 0.96 -24.75 -12.97
N ARG A 793 1.70 -25.84 -12.84
CA ARG A 793 3.16 -25.91 -13.08
C ARG A 793 3.50 -26.88 -14.20
N PRO A 794 4.66 -26.78 -14.84
CA PRO A 794 5.23 -27.88 -15.62
C PRO A 794 5.23 -29.19 -14.82
N PRO A 795 5.04 -30.37 -15.47
CA PRO A 795 5.09 -31.66 -14.79
C PRO A 795 6.40 -31.91 -14.03
N TYR A 796 7.51 -31.49 -14.61
CA TYR A 796 8.84 -31.58 -14.02
C TYR A 796 9.60 -30.28 -14.29
N GLU A 797 10.42 -29.86 -13.33
CA GLU A 797 11.16 -28.59 -13.40
C GLU A 797 12.58 -28.76 -12.84
N ILE A 798 13.56 -28.14 -13.49
CA ILE A 798 14.89 -27.95 -12.92
C ILE A 798 14.83 -26.78 -11.95
N ILE A 799 15.16 -27.02 -10.68
CA ILE A 799 15.23 -25.98 -9.66
C ILE A 799 16.68 -25.82 -9.20
N ALA A 800 17.23 -24.64 -9.42
CA ALA A 800 18.56 -24.29 -8.92
C ALA A 800 18.59 -24.34 -7.38
N ALA A 801 19.68 -24.84 -6.82
CA ALA A 801 19.94 -24.69 -5.39
C ALA A 801 20.05 -23.20 -5.04
N ALA A 802 19.51 -22.81 -3.87
CA ALA A 802 19.45 -21.42 -3.42
C ALA A 802 20.84 -20.76 -3.33
N ALA A 803 21.87 -21.55 -3.01
CA ALA A 803 23.27 -21.16 -3.09
C ALA A 803 23.99 -22.07 -4.07
N GLN A 804 24.77 -21.45 -4.96
CA GLN A 804 25.66 -22.16 -5.88
C GLN A 804 27.07 -22.20 -5.31
N THR A 805 27.83 -23.25 -5.60
CA THR A 805 29.25 -23.34 -5.24
C THR A 805 30.08 -22.90 -6.44
N ALA A 806 31.19 -22.20 -6.19
CA ALA A 806 32.15 -21.80 -7.22
C ALA A 806 32.47 -22.96 -8.18
N ASN A 807 32.56 -22.69 -9.49
CA ASN A 807 32.91 -23.65 -10.55
C ASN A 807 31.98 -24.89 -10.62
N SER A 808 30.72 -24.75 -10.23
CA SER A 808 29.73 -25.83 -10.37
C SER A 808 28.32 -25.27 -10.53
N VAL A 809 27.42 -26.05 -11.11
CA VAL A 809 25.98 -25.82 -10.96
C VAL A 809 25.37 -26.93 -10.13
N THR A 810 24.54 -26.57 -9.15
CA THR A 810 23.78 -27.50 -8.33
C THR A 810 22.29 -27.23 -8.50
N PHE A 811 21.54 -28.28 -8.79
CA PHE A 811 20.09 -28.24 -8.97
C PHE A 811 19.45 -29.53 -8.47
N TYR A 812 18.12 -29.54 -8.42
CA TYR A 812 17.32 -30.75 -8.25
C TYR A 812 16.17 -30.72 -9.25
N VAL A 813 15.62 -31.90 -9.54
CA VAL A 813 14.44 -32.02 -10.38
C VAL A 813 13.21 -32.08 -9.47
N ARG A 814 12.29 -31.13 -9.63
CA ARG A 814 11.01 -31.11 -8.94
C ARG A 814 9.98 -31.90 -9.74
N ASN A 815 9.32 -32.84 -9.10
CA ASN A 815 8.20 -33.58 -9.67
C ASN A 815 6.87 -32.99 -9.19
N ASN A 816 6.15 -32.27 -10.05
CA ASN A 816 4.83 -31.70 -9.73
C ASN A 816 3.67 -32.68 -10.04
N THR A 817 3.97 -33.95 -10.34
CA THR A 817 2.97 -34.98 -10.66
C THR A 817 2.67 -35.92 -9.49
N ALA A 818 1.54 -36.61 -9.57
CA ALA A 818 1.13 -37.61 -8.57
C ALA A 818 1.87 -38.97 -8.71
N LYS A 819 2.72 -39.14 -9.72
CA LYS A 819 3.46 -40.38 -9.98
C LYS A 819 4.88 -40.21 -9.47
N ALA A 820 5.30 -41.05 -8.51
CA ALA A 820 6.70 -41.17 -8.14
C ALA A 820 7.51 -41.75 -9.30
N LEU A 821 8.74 -41.29 -9.46
CA LEU A 821 9.65 -41.71 -10.52
C LEU A 821 10.96 -42.19 -9.91
N GLN A 822 11.45 -43.30 -10.42
CA GLN A 822 12.77 -43.84 -10.09
C GLN A 822 13.31 -44.48 -11.35
N GLY A 823 14.47 -44.02 -11.79
CA GLY A 823 15.03 -44.46 -13.06
C GLY A 823 16.46 -44.01 -13.24
N GLN A 824 17.06 -44.46 -14.33
CA GLN A 824 18.38 -43.99 -14.73
C GLN A 824 18.20 -42.70 -15.55
N ALA A 825 18.70 -41.58 -15.02
CA ALA A 825 18.66 -40.31 -15.72
C ALA A 825 19.93 -40.10 -16.54
N VAL A 826 19.78 -39.60 -17.77
CA VAL A 826 20.85 -39.03 -18.58
C VAL A 826 20.81 -37.52 -18.39
N ILE A 827 21.76 -36.98 -17.64
CA ILE A 827 21.88 -35.54 -17.39
C ILE A 827 22.85 -34.98 -18.42
N ARG A 828 22.44 -33.94 -19.14
CA ARG A 828 23.21 -33.30 -20.21
C ARG A 828 23.38 -31.81 -19.92
N SER A 829 24.58 -31.31 -20.20
CA SER A 829 24.90 -29.88 -20.24
C SER A 829 26.09 -29.68 -21.16
N ALA A 830 26.08 -28.60 -21.96
CA ALA A 830 27.17 -28.24 -22.88
C ALA A 830 27.70 -29.40 -23.75
N GLY A 831 26.83 -30.31 -24.20
CA GLY A 831 27.20 -31.46 -25.04
C GLY A 831 27.83 -32.65 -24.29
N VAL A 832 28.05 -32.54 -22.97
CA VAL A 832 28.51 -33.63 -22.10
C VAL A 832 27.31 -34.29 -21.44
N SER A 833 27.36 -35.60 -21.24
CA SER A 833 26.30 -36.35 -20.56
C SER A 833 26.82 -37.34 -19.54
N ILE A 834 26.15 -37.41 -18.38
CA ILE A 834 26.38 -38.44 -17.36
C ILE A 834 25.13 -39.25 -17.13
N LYS A 835 25.30 -40.48 -16.63
CA LYS A 835 24.19 -41.32 -16.17
C LYS A 835 24.19 -41.34 -14.64
N LYS A 836 23.08 -40.93 -14.03
CA LYS A 836 22.88 -40.98 -12.57
C LYS A 836 21.50 -41.55 -12.27
N PRO A 837 21.35 -42.49 -11.32
CA PRO A 837 20.02 -42.82 -10.83
C PRO A 837 19.41 -41.58 -10.20
N LEU A 838 18.14 -41.28 -10.50
CA LEU A 838 17.38 -40.22 -9.84
C LEU A 838 16.09 -40.79 -9.28
N THR A 839 15.76 -40.39 -8.06
CA THR A 839 14.48 -40.75 -7.41
C THR A 839 13.73 -39.49 -7.04
N MET A 840 12.47 -39.40 -7.45
CA MET A 840 11.57 -38.30 -7.11
C MET A 840 10.28 -38.86 -6.56
N ALA A 841 9.95 -38.50 -5.33
CA ALA A 841 8.61 -38.75 -4.80
C ALA A 841 7.56 -37.96 -5.61
N ALA A 842 6.30 -38.38 -5.54
CA ALA A 842 5.19 -37.56 -6.04
C ALA A 842 5.15 -36.22 -5.29
N PHE A 843 5.04 -35.10 -6.00
CA PHE A 843 5.08 -33.75 -5.42
C PHE A 843 6.35 -33.47 -4.59
N GLY A 844 7.47 -34.12 -4.93
CA GLY A 844 8.73 -34.01 -4.21
C GLY A 844 9.89 -33.63 -5.13
N ASP A 845 11.00 -33.26 -4.50
CA ASP A 845 12.25 -32.94 -5.16
C ASP A 845 13.16 -34.18 -5.20
N SER A 846 13.98 -34.31 -6.24
CA SER A 846 15.06 -35.30 -6.27
C SER A 846 16.16 -34.96 -5.25
N GLU A 847 17.10 -35.87 -5.04
CA GLU A 847 18.42 -35.51 -4.52
C GLU A 847 19.08 -34.45 -5.42
N SER A 848 19.99 -33.66 -4.85
CA SER A 848 20.74 -32.67 -5.61
C SER A 848 21.70 -33.34 -6.60
N VAL A 849 21.84 -32.69 -7.74
CA VAL A 849 22.80 -32.99 -8.79
C VAL A 849 23.74 -31.81 -8.89
N THR A 850 25.04 -32.08 -8.81
CA THR A 850 26.10 -31.09 -8.98
C THR A 850 26.91 -31.46 -10.21
N LEU A 851 27.04 -30.51 -11.14
CA LEU A 851 27.88 -30.62 -12.33
C LEU A 851 29.08 -29.71 -12.15
N SER A 852 30.30 -30.23 -12.30
CA SER A 852 31.52 -29.44 -12.20
C SER A 852 31.81 -28.71 -13.51
N ALA A 853 32.42 -27.53 -13.43
CA ALA A 853 32.79 -26.76 -14.60
C ALA A 853 33.86 -27.46 -15.45
N GLU A 854 34.77 -28.21 -14.84
CA GLU A 854 35.82 -28.97 -15.52
C GLU A 854 35.23 -30.08 -16.40
N GLU A 855 34.29 -30.87 -15.86
CA GLU A 855 33.71 -32.02 -16.56
C GLU A 855 32.69 -31.59 -17.62
N PHE A 856 31.88 -30.58 -17.32
CA PHE A 856 30.77 -30.15 -18.20
C PHE A 856 31.07 -28.88 -18.98
N HIS A 857 32.31 -28.39 -18.96
CA HIS A 857 32.74 -27.17 -19.65
C HIS A 857 31.82 -25.97 -19.38
N LEU A 858 31.31 -25.86 -18.15
CA LEU A 858 30.31 -24.86 -17.76
C LEU A 858 30.89 -23.45 -17.86
N LEU A 859 30.00 -22.48 -18.10
CA LEU A 859 30.37 -21.09 -18.29
C LEU A 859 29.77 -20.19 -17.20
N PRO A 860 30.37 -19.02 -16.92
CA PRO A 860 29.76 -18.05 -16.02
C PRO A 860 28.40 -17.60 -16.53
N GLY A 861 27.42 -17.47 -15.64
CA GLY A 861 26.04 -17.11 -15.98
C GLY A 861 25.14 -18.32 -16.12
N THR A 862 24.30 -18.33 -17.14
CA THR A 862 23.19 -19.25 -17.36
C THR A 862 23.63 -20.52 -18.06
N ASN A 863 23.51 -21.68 -17.40
CA ASN A 863 23.84 -22.97 -17.99
C ASN A 863 22.55 -23.79 -18.18
N ARG A 864 22.27 -24.18 -19.43
CA ARG A 864 21.10 -25.01 -19.75
C ARG A 864 21.39 -26.47 -19.40
N VAL A 865 20.52 -27.05 -18.58
CA VAL A 865 20.59 -28.43 -18.12
C VAL A 865 19.39 -29.19 -18.68
N ALA A 866 19.65 -30.34 -19.28
CA ALA A 866 18.64 -31.29 -19.71
C ALA A 866 18.74 -32.59 -18.90
N VAL A 867 17.63 -33.13 -18.45
CA VAL A 867 17.54 -34.41 -17.74
C VAL A 867 16.55 -35.30 -18.47
N VAL A 868 17.07 -36.37 -19.09
CA VAL A 868 16.25 -37.39 -19.76
C VAL A 868 16.11 -38.60 -18.84
N LEU A 869 14.91 -38.86 -18.32
CA LEU A 869 14.62 -40.01 -17.46
C LEU A 869 13.91 -41.11 -18.25
N ASP A 870 14.41 -42.34 -18.14
CA ASP A 870 13.87 -43.57 -18.77
C ASP A 870 13.57 -43.44 -20.29
N GLU A 871 14.32 -42.58 -21.00
CA GLU A 871 14.19 -42.30 -22.44
C GLU A 871 12.86 -41.66 -22.90
N GLU A 872 11.95 -41.34 -21.99
CA GLU A 872 10.62 -40.76 -22.30
C GLU A 872 10.42 -39.35 -21.75
N ILE A 873 11.01 -39.02 -20.60
CA ILE A 873 10.77 -37.75 -19.91
C ILE A 873 11.97 -36.84 -20.13
N ASP A 874 11.78 -35.79 -20.92
CA ASP A 874 12.77 -34.75 -21.17
C ASP A 874 12.46 -33.49 -20.36
N ILE A 875 13.42 -33.02 -19.57
CA ILE A 875 13.27 -31.92 -18.62
C ILE A 875 14.41 -30.96 -18.86
N GLU A 876 14.09 -29.77 -19.34
CA GLU A 876 15.08 -28.71 -19.54
C GLU A 876 14.85 -27.57 -18.56
N GLY A 877 15.94 -26.94 -18.13
CA GLY A 877 15.89 -25.69 -17.40
C GLY A 877 17.27 -25.10 -17.18
N ASP A 878 17.26 -23.83 -16.78
CA ASP A 878 18.48 -23.05 -16.66
C ASP A 878 18.94 -22.96 -15.20
N VAL A 879 20.24 -23.12 -14.98
CA VAL A 879 20.88 -22.92 -13.68
C VAL A 879 21.94 -21.83 -13.82
N ILE A 880 21.76 -20.75 -13.06
CA ILE A 880 22.62 -19.56 -13.15
C ILE A 880 23.68 -19.62 -12.06
N ASN A 881 24.96 -19.53 -12.45
CA ASN A 881 26.07 -19.31 -11.53
C ASN A 881 27.13 -18.40 -12.18
N TRP A 882 27.31 -17.21 -11.62
CA TRP A 882 28.30 -16.25 -12.09
C TRP A 882 29.70 -16.42 -11.47
N ASP A 883 29.84 -17.28 -10.46
CA ASP A 883 31.12 -17.65 -9.86
C ASP A 883 31.72 -18.88 -10.55
N MET A 884 31.97 -18.74 -11.86
CA MET A 884 32.65 -19.74 -12.68
C MET A 884 33.95 -19.17 -13.23
N ARG A 885 34.99 -20.00 -13.26
CA ARG A 885 36.32 -19.68 -13.79
C ARG A 885 36.74 -20.81 -14.71
N PRO A 886 36.22 -20.86 -15.95
CA PRO A 886 36.62 -21.88 -16.89
C PRO A 886 38.10 -21.72 -17.24
N GLU A 887 38.74 -22.83 -17.62
CA GLU A 887 40.09 -22.82 -18.17
C GLU A 887 40.13 -21.94 -19.43
N GLN A 888 40.93 -20.88 -19.41
CA GLN A 888 40.88 -19.86 -20.46
C GLN A 888 41.47 -20.35 -21.78
N ASP A 889 42.43 -21.28 -21.73
CA ASP A 889 43.16 -21.78 -22.91
C ASP A 889 42.29 -22.62 -23.86
N VAL A 890 41.08 -23.02 -23.44
CA VAL A 890 40.11 -23.79 -24.23
C VAL A 890 38.91 -22.98 -24.73
N LEU A 891 38.82 -21.68 -24.43
CA LEU A 891 37.72 -20.82 -24.86
C LEU A 891 38.18 -19.76 -25.85
N THR A 892 37.44 -19.61 -26.96
CA THR A 892 37.64 -18.47 -27.87
C THR A 892 36.59 -17.40 -27.59
N TRP A 893 37.03 -16.27 -27.02
CA TRP A 893 36.21 -15.09 -26.79
C TRP A 893 36.23 -14.17 -28.01
N GLU A 894 35.13 -14.11 -28.76
CA GLU A 894 35.00 -13.24 -29.94
C GLU A 894 34.09 -12.06 -29.64
N THR A 895 34.67 -10.85 -29.59
CA THR A 895 33.89 -9.61 -29.49
C THR A 895 33.30 -9.23 -30.84
N VAL A 896 32.00 -8.93 -30.89
CA VAL A 896 31.31 -8.48 -32.10
C VAL A 896 31.59 -6.99 -32.34
N ASN A 897 31.87 -6.61 -33.58
CA ASN A 897 32.11 -5.21 -33.91
C ASN A 897 30.80 -4.41 -33.96
N LEU A 898 30.62 -3.48 -33.02
CA LEU A 898 29.46 -2.59 -32.96
C LEU A 898 29.73 -1.19 -33.52
N GLU A 899 30.96 -0.84 -33.91
CA GLU A 899 31.41 0.54 -34.18
C GLU A 899 30.49 1.31 -35.14
N SER A 900 29.98 0.66 -36.20
CA SER A 900 29.08 1.30 -37.17
C SER A 900 27.62 1.42 -36.72
N LEU A 901 27.27 0.84 -35.58
CA LEU A 901 25.91 0.80 -35.03
C LEU A 901 25.77 1.64 -33.76
N LEU A 902 26.88 2.03 -33.13
CA LEU A 902 26.88 2.94 -31.98
C LEU A 902 26.20 4.25 -32.39
N ASN A 903 25.26 4.72 -31.57
CA ASN A 903 24.43 5.88 -31.89
C ASN A 903 24.43 6.95 -30.79
N ASP A 904 25.12 6.71 -29.67
CA ASP A 904 25.31 7.70 -28.62
C ASP A 904 26.42 7.31 -27.61
N LYS A 905 26.61 8.18 -26.61
CA LYS A 905 27.40 7.93 -25.40
C LYS A 905 26.47 7.50 -24.27
N VAL A 906 26.88 6.50 -23.49
CA VAL A 906 26.13 6.06 -22.31
C VAL A 906 25.86 7.21 -21.32
N SER A 907 26.76 8.19 -21.24
CA SER A 907 26.64 9.36 -20.37
C SER A 907 25.56 10.36 -20.80
N HIS A 908 25.02 10.26 -22.02
CA HIS A 908 23.98 11.14 -22.53
C HIS A 908 22.56 10.72 -22.15
N ILE A 909 22.35 9.50 -21.64
CA ILE A 909 21.01 8.94 -21.38
C ILE A 909 20.09 9.86 -20.56
N PHE A 910 20.60 10.60 -19.57
CA PHE A 910 19.83 11.57 -18.77
C PHE A 910 20.20 13.04 -19.05
N ARG A 911 20.95 13.30 -20.12
CA ARG A 911 21.28 14.64 -20.64
C ARG A 911 20.47 14.97 -21.90
N ASN A 912 20.00 13.96 -22.61
CA ASN A 912 19.09 14.11 -23.75
C ASN A 912 17.71 14.59 -23.32
N GLU A 913 17.00 15.22 -24.27
CA GLU A 913 15.60 15.60 -24.11
C GLU A 913 14.68 14.66 -24.90
N TYR A 914 13.89 13.87 -24.16
CA TYR A 914 12.86 12.97 -24.67
C TYR A 914 11.53 13.70 -24.78
N LEU A 915 11.29 14.30 -25.95
CA LEU A 915 10.14 15.19 -26.17
C LEU A 915 8.98 14.52 -26.91
N THR A 916 9.23 13.52 -27.76
CA THR A 916 8.21 12.87 -28.58
C THR A 916 8.42 11.35 -28.68
N PRO A 917 7.34 10.55 -28.67
CA PRO A 917 5.93 10.97 -28.57
C PRO A 917 5.51 11.33 -27.12
N ARG A 918 4.57 12.27 -26.96
CA ARG A 918 3.92 12.59 -25.68
C ARG A 918 2.40 12.61 -25.82
N SER A 919 1.69 12.39 -24.72
CA SER A 919 0.23 12.43 -24.71
C SER A 919 -0.27 13.79 -25.22
N PRO A 920 -1.24 13.81 -26.15
CA PRO A 920 -1.89 15.04 -26.58
C PRO A 920 -2.97 15.53 -25.57
N TYR A 921 -3.15 14.81 -24.46
CA TYR A 921 -4.15 15.10 -23.42
C TYR A 921 -3.50 15.62 -22.13
N CYS A 922 -4.33 16.04 -21.17
CA CYS A 922 -3.88 16.38 -19.82
C CYS A 922 -3.37 15.11 -19.11
N SER A 923 -2.08 15.09 -18.75
CA SER A 923 -1.40 13.87 -18.31
C SER A 923 -0.24 14.16 -17.35
N LEU A 924 0.10 13.17 -16.53
CA LEU A 924 1.37 13.10 -15.81
C LEU A 924 2.31 12.16 -16.60
N ALA A 925 3.56 12.60 -16.75
CA ALA A 925 4.54 11.94 -17.62
C ALA A 925 5.93 11.95 -17.00
N ILE A 926 6.81 11.08 -17.48
CA ILE A 926 8.23 11.18 -17.16
C ILE A 926 8.80 12.53 -17.65
N PRO A 927 9.64 13.21 -16.86
CA PRO A 927 10.27 14.47 -17.26
C PRO A 927 11.11 14.32 -18.53
N LYS A 928 11.35 15.43 -19.25
CA LYS A 928 12.09 15.43 -20.52
C LYS A 928 13.48 14.80 -20.45
N GLN A 929 14.14 14.79 -19.29
CA GLN A 929 15.45 14.18 -19.11
C GLN A 929 15.42 12.65 -18.91
N GLY A 930 14.24 12.00 -18.95
CA GLY A 930 14.12 10.54 -18.89
C GLY A 930 14.31 9.92 -17.51
N ILE A 931 14.35 10.74 -16.44
CA ILE A 931 14.41 10.30 -15.04
C ILE A 931 13.65 11.28 -14.14
N GLY A 932 13.07 10.77 -13.06
CA GLY A 932 12.25 11.52 -12.13
C GLY A 932 10.75 11.25 -12.29
N SER A 933 9.95 12.09 -11.67
CA SER A 933 8.50 12.02 -11.68
C SER A 933 7.90 13.42 -11.73
N TRP A 934 6.58 13.53 -11.77
CA TRP A 934 5.92 14.84 -11.73
C TRP A 934 6.09 15.58 -10.39
N CYS A 935 6.37 14.86 -9.29
CA CYS A 935 6.71 15.45 -7.99
C CYS A 935 8.19 15.84 -7.89
N ASN A 936 9.06 15.11 -8.60
CA ASN A 936 10.51 15.34 -8.60
C ASN A 936 11.02 15.56 -10.03
N PHE A 937 10.39 16.49 -10.74
CA PHE A 937 10.63 16.70 -12.18
C PHE A 937 11.98 17.35 -12.50
N THR A 938 12.70 17.80 -11.48
CA THR A 938 14.08 18.33 -11.59
C THR A 938 15.14 17.27 -11.30
N ARG A 939 14.75 16.03 -10.96
CA ARG A 939 15.72 14.94 -10.75
C ARG A 939 16.56 14.76 -12.01
N THR A 940 17.86 14.70 -11.82
CA THR A 940 18.84 14.29 -12.82
C THR A 940 19.75 13.24 -12.21
N PHE A 941 20.51 12.56 -13.06
CA PHE A 941 21.55 11.65 -12.62
C PHE A 941 22.74 11.78 -13.57
N ASP A 942 23.94 11.94 -13.02
CA ASP A 942 25.15 12.08 -13.82
C ASP A 942 25.80 10.71 -14.01
N VAL A 943 25.71 10.21 -15.24
CA VAL A 943 26.39 8.99 -15.67
C VAL A 943 27.82 9.36 -16.06
N ASP A 944 28.78 8.72 -15.42
CA ASP A 944 30.21 8.98 -15.54
C ASP A 944 30.90 7.67 -15.93
N ASP A 945 31.32 7.55 -17.19
CA ASP A 945 31.98 6.36 -17.74
C ASP A 945 33.51 6.48 -17.75
N SER A 946 34.09 7.43 -17.02
CA SER A 946 35.54 7.68 -17.03
C SER A 946 36.38 6.45 -16.60
N GLY A 947 35.91 5.68 -15.62
CA GLY A 947 36.57 4.45 -15.18
C GLY A 947 36.55 3.36 -16.25
N LEU A 948 35.41 3.20 -16.92
CA LEU A 948 35.23 2.31 -18.07
C LEU A 948 36.21 2.65 -19.19
N ARG A 949 36.24 3.92 -19.61
CA ARG A 949 37.11 4.42 -20.69
C ARG A 949 38.58 4.24 -20.37
N ARG A 950 38.98 4.56 -19.13
CA ARG A 950 40.35 4.38 -18.66
C ARG A 950 40.79 2.92 -18.73
N LEU A 951 39.97 1.98 -18.25
CA LEU A 951 40.29 0.56 -18.32
C LEU A 951 40.39 0.07 -19.77
N ALA A 952 39.49 0.51 -20.65
CA ALA A 952 39.56 0.19 -22.07
C ALA A 952 40.86 0.74 -22.70
N ALA A 953 41.25 1.98 -22.40
CA ALA A 953 42.49 2.60 -22.90
C ALA A 953 43.75 1.86 -22.44
N GLU A 954 43.78 1.40 -21.18
CA GLU A 954 44.89 0.63 -20.61
C GLU A 954 45.03 -0.76 -21.25
N ASN A 955 43.98 -1.27 -21.90
CA ASN A 955 43.88 -2.66 -22.40
C ASN A 955 43.46 -2.75 -23.88
N ASP A 956 43.87 -1.81 -24.72
CA ASP A 956 43.63 -1.85 -26.18
C ASP A 956 42.14 -1.99 -26.56
N GLY A 957 41.29 -1.18 -25.92
CA GLY A 957 39.84 -1.16 -26.13
C GLY A 957 39.08 -2.33 -25.49
N ARG A 958 39.72 -3.08 -24.58
CA ARG A 958 39.16 -4.29 -23.98
C ARG A 958 38.88 -4.14 -22.48
N LEU A 959 37.88 -4.88 -22.02
CA LEU A 959 37.53 -5.04 -20.62
C LEU A 959 37.44 -6.53 -20.32
N THR A 960 38.14 -6.98 -19.28
CA THR A 960 38.12 -8.40 -18.89
C THR A 960 37.51 -8.54 -17.52
N LEU A 961 36.47 -9.35 -17.42
CA LEU A 961 35.84 -9.71 -16.15
C LEU A 961 36.75 -10.64 -15.32
N PRO A 962 36.56 -10.73 -13.98
CA PRO A 962 37.28 -11.68 -13.14
C PRO A 962 37.18 -13.15 -13.61
N GLN A 963 36.13 -13.50 -14.35
CA GLN A 963 35.89 -14.80 -14.94
C GLN A 963 36.57 -15.02 -16.30
N GLY A 964 37.23 -14.00 -16.85
CA GLY A 964 37.87 -14.03 -18.18
C GLY A 964 36.98 -13.56 -19.34
N ILE A 965 35.70 -13.25 -19.10
CA ILE A 965 34.80 -12.73 -20.16
C ILE A 965 35.35 -11.40 -20.67
N LEU A 966 35.55 -11.33 -21.99
CA LEU A 966 36.08 -10.16 -22.68
C LEU A 966 34.94 -9.30 -23.23
N PHE A 967 35.03 -7.99 -23.12
CA PHE A 967 34.19 -7.03 -23.84
C PHE A 967 35.04 -6.02 -24.58
N LYS A 968 34.57 -5.54 -25.74
CA LYS A 968 35.18 -4.43 -26.48
C LYS A 968 34.34 -3.17 -26.31
N THR A 969 34.97 -2.04 -26.01
CA THR A 969 34.33 -0.72 -25.93
C THR A 969 35.32 0.36 -26.38
N ALA A 970 34.82 1.53 -26.79
CA ALA A 970 35.67 2.64 -27.19
C ALA A 970 36.40 3.24 -25.97
N ALA A 971 37.69 3.54 -26.12
CA ALA A 971 38.55 4.05 -25.04
C ALA A 971 38.55 5.57 -24.95
N GLU A 972 38.19 6.23 -26.04
CA GLU A 972 38.23 7.66 -26.24
C GLU A 972 37.06 8.33 -25.49
N PRO A 973 37.30 9.40 -24.70
CA PRO A 973 36.25 10.06 -23.92
C PRO A 973 35.06 10.57 -24.76
N ASP A 974 35.32 10.94 -26.02
CA ASP A 974 34.34 11.54 -26.91
C ASP A 974 33.74 10.57 -27.94
N ALA A 975 34.15 9.31 -27.95
CA ALA A 975 33.59 8.31 -28.86
C ALA A 975 32.25 7.77 -28.33
N ASP A 976 31.31 7.49 -29.23
CA ASP A 976 30.11 6.73 -28.90
C ASP A 976 30.50 5.34 -28.38
N ASN A 977 29.71 4.79 -27.46
CA ASN A 977 29.99 3.49 -26.82
C ASN A 977 28.75 2.66 -26.52
N ILE A 978 27.60 3.06 -27.04
CA ILE A 978 26.35 2.34 -26.82
C ILE A 978 25.43 2.40 -28.05
N VAL A 979 24.69 1.33 -28.27
CA VAL A 979 23.56 1.26 -29.20
C VAL A 979 22.29 1.39 -28.37
N PHE A 980 21.66 2.57 -28.38
CA PHE A 980 20.38 2.79 -27.74
C PHE A 980 19.20 2.42 -28.64
N THR A 981 18.16 1.88 -28.00
CA THR A 981 16.83 1.66 -28.57
C THR A 981 15.76 2.20 -27.63
N SER A 982 14.68 2.78 -28.17
CA SER A 982 13.60 3.34 -27.36
C SER A 982 12.30 3.50 -28.17
N GLN A 983 11.17 3.65 -27.47
CA GLN A 983 9.92 4.13 -28.06
C GLN A 983 9.88 5.67 -28.20
N TRP A 984 10.87 6.38 -27.63
CA TRP A 984 11.10 7.80 -27.92
C TRP A 984 11.73 7.97 -29.31
N ASP A 985 11.37 9.04 -30.01
CA ASP A 985 11.87 9.35 -31.37
C ASP A 985 13.40 9.65 -31.39
N ASN A 986 14.02 9.76 -30.22
CA ASN A 986 15.47 9.93 -30.07
C ASN A 986 16.27 8.74 -30.63
N TYR A 987 15.71 7.53 -30.62
CA TYR A 987 16.39 6.30 -31.01
C TYR A 987 15.44 5.36 -31.78
N PRO A 988 15.95 4.43 -32.61
CA PRO A 988 15.10 3.40 -33.20
C PRO A 988 14.48 2.50 -32.12
N ASP A 989 13.30 1.94 -32.39
CA ASP A 989 12.64 0.98 -31.49
C ASP A 989 13.38 -0.37 -31.40
N SER A 990 14.20 -0.66 -32.40
CA SER A 990 14.98 -1.87 -32.52
C SER A 990 16.20 -1.70 -33.41
N VAL A 991 17.26 -2.45 -33.11
CA VAL A 991 18.47 -2.56 -33.93
C VAL A 991 18.81 -4.02 -34.12
N GLN A 992 19.14 -4.39 -35.35
CA GLN A 992 19.60 -5.74 -35.72
C GLN A 992 21.11 -5.71 -35.99
N ILE A 993 21.84 -6.61 -35.37
CA ILE A 993 23.29 -6.76 -35.46
C ILE A 993 23.57 -8.08 -36.19
N PRO A 994 24.28 -8.07 -37.32
CA PRO A 994 24.65 -9.29 -38.03
C PRO A 994 25.55 -10.16 -37.15
N LEU A 995 25.24 -11.46 -37.09
CA LEU A 995 26.09 -12.47 -36.48
C LEU A 995 26.44 -13.52 -37.54
N SER A 996 27.48 -14.31 -37.29
CA SER A 996 27.87 -15.42 -38.17
C SER A 996 28.57 -16.52 -37.39
N GLY A 997 28.77 -17.68 -37.99
CA GLY A 997 29.43 -18.81 -37.34
C GLY A 997 28.58 -19.46 -36.25
N LYS A 998 29.16 -20.44 -35.58
CA LYS A 998 28.56 -21.12 -34.43
C LYS A 998 29.14 -20.63 -33.12
N ALA A 999 28.32 -20.50 -32.09
CA ALA A 999 28.75 -20.16 -30.75
C ALA A 999 27.90 -20.92 -29.74
N ARG A 1000 28.49 -21.24 -28.59
CA ARG A 1000 27.78 -21.94 -27.51
C ARG A 1000 27.17 -20.99 -26.48
N HIS A 1001 27.63 -19.74 -26.45
CA HIS A 1001 27.19 -18.73 -25.49
C HIS A 1001 27.36 -17.33 -26.04
N LEU A 1002 26.53 -16.42 -25.56
CA LEU A 1002 26.60 -15.00 -25.86
C LEU A 1002 26.54 -14.19 -24.55
N TYR A 1003 27.42 -13.21 -24.41
CA TYR A 1003 27.46 -12.27 -23.29
C TYR A 1003 27.19 -10.85 -23.78
N LEU A 1004 26.45 -10.10 -22.96
CA LEU A 1004 26.02 -8.74 -23.25
C LEU A 1004 26.46 -7.83 -22.11
N LEU A 1005 27.10 -6.71 -22.44
CA LEU A 1005 27.25 -5.59 -21.52
C LEU A 1005 26.16 -4.57 -21.86
N MET A 1006 25.21 -4.37 -20.95
CA MET A 1006 24.03 -3.52 -21.19
C MET A 1006 23.88 -2.43 -20.14
N ALA A 1007 23.37 -1.27 -20.53
CA ALA A 1007 23.07 -0.17 -19.62
C ALA A 1007 21.83 0.58 -20.14
N GLY A 1008 20.96 1.02 -19.24
CA GLY A 1008 19.74 1.72 -19.63
C GLY A 1008 18.87 2.14 -18.47
N SER A 1009 17.71 2.70 -18.78
CA SER A 1009 16.75 3.17 -17.79
C SER A 1009 15.61 2.17 -17.57
N THR A 1010 15.01 2.24 -16.39
CA THR A 1010 13.69 1.66 -16.04
C THR A 1010 13.18 2.41 -14.81
N ASN A 1011 11.91 2.22 -14.45
CA ASN A 1011 11.30 2.86 -13.29
C ASN A 1011 10.30 1.91 -12.61
N SER A 1012 9.76 2.30 -11.44
CA SER A 1012 8.86 1.45 -10.64
C SER A 1012 7.58 1.09 -11.38
N MET A 1013 7.04 1.99 -12.21
CA MET A 1013 5.84 1.69 -13.00
C MET A 1013 6.11 0.76 -14.16
N GLN A 1014 7.38 0.64 -14.58
CA GLN A 1014 7.78 -0.31 -15.61
C GLN A 1014 8.20 -1.65 -15.00
N SER A 1015 7.51 -2.10 -13.95
CA SER A 1015 7.92 -3.25 -13.13
C SER A 1015 7.13 -4.53 -13.36
N ARG A 1016 7.85 -5.66 -13.39
CA ARG A 1016 7.29 -7.01 -13.54
C ARG A 1016 6.57 -7.23 -14.86
N PHE A 1017 7.07 -6.58 -15.90
CA PHE A 1017 6.73 -6.83 -17.29
C PHE A 1017 7.93 -6.51 -18.18
N ASP A 1018 7.91 -6.98 -19.42
CA ASP A 1018 9.09 -6.94 -20.28
C ASP A 1018 9.31 -5.52 -20.82
N ASN A 1019 10.41 -4.89 -20.38
CA ASN A 1019 10.80 -3.54 -20.79
C ASN A 1019 11.38 -3.55 -22.22
N GLY A 1020 11.99 -4.67 -22.60
CA GLY A 1020 12.56 -4.94 -23.91
C GLY A 1020 12.87 -6.41 -24.08
N GLN A 1021 13.52 -6.75 -25.18
CA GLN A 1021 13.92 -8.13 -25.47
C GLN A 1021 15.17 -8.17 -26.34
N ILE A 1022 15.96 -9.22 -26.13
CA ILE A 1022 17.08 -9.60 -26.98
C ILE A 1022 16.69 -10.88 -27.72
N ILE A 1023 16.83 -10.88 -29.04
CA ILE A 1023 16.49 -12.02 -29.90
C ILE A 1023 17.71 -12.41 -30.70
N VAL A 1024 18.24 -13.60 -30.48
CA VAL A 1024 19.26 -14.22 -31.33
C VAL A 1024 18.55 -15.09 -32.35
N THR A 1025 18.80 -14.85 -33.63
CA THR A 1025 18.20 -15.61 -34.74
C THR A 1025 19.28 -16.45 -35.43
N TYR A 1026 18.98 -17.72 -35.69
CA TYR A 1026 19.79 -18.65 -36.47
C TYR A 1026 19.40 -18.61 -37.95
N ASP A 1027 20.28 -19.08 -38.83
CA ASP A 1027 20.01 -19.12 -40.29
C ASP A 1027 18.83 -20.02 -40.68
N ASP A 1028 18.46 -20.97 -39.81
CA ASP A 1028 17.28 -21.82 -39.98
C ASP A 1028 15.97 -21.15 -39.53
N GLY A 1029 16.05 -19.90 -39.04
CA GLY A 1029 14.92 -19.10 -38.56
C GLY A 1029 14.51 -19.36 -37.11
N GLN A 1030 15.15 -20.29 -36.40
CA GLN A 1030 14.92 -20.48 -34.97
C GLN A 1030 15.52 -19.33 -34.15
N THR A 1031 15.04 -19.14 -32.92
CA THR A 1031 15.49 -18.03 -32.07
C THR A 1031 15.74 -18.44 -30.62
N GLU A 1032 16.76 -17.86 -30.00
CA GLU A 1032 16.88 -17.74 -28.54
C GLU A 1032 16.45 -16.34 -28.11
N GLN A 1033 15.76 -16.22 -26.97
CA GLN A 1033 15.21 -14.95 -26.51
C GLN A 1033 15.55 -14.70 -25.04
N LEU A 1034 15.96 -13.47 -24.73
CA LEU A 1034 16.13 -12.97 -23.37
C LEU A 1034 15.21 -11.76 -23.18
N PRO A 1035 14.09 -11.90 -22.45
CA PRO A 1035 13.29 -10.75 -22.05
C PRO A 1035 14.07 -9.90 -21.05
N LEU A 1036 14.02 -8.58 -21.22
CA LEU A 1036 14.59 -7.61 -20.29
C LEU A 1036 13.49 -7.25 -19.29
N HIS A 1037 13.44 -8.01 -18.20
CA HIS A 1037 12.40 -8.01 -17.19
C HIS A 1037 12.99 -7.57 -15.85
N ASN A 1038 12.45 -6.52 -15.24
CA ASN A 1038 12.90 -6.10 -13.91
C ASN A 1038 12.11 -6.83 -12.80
N PRO A 1039 12.76 -7.15 -11.66
CA PRO A 1039 14.16 -6.89 -11.32
C PRO A 1039 15.12 -8.05 -11.68
N THR A 1040 14.67 -9.01 -12.49
CA THR A 1040 15.42 -10.23 -12.77
C THR A 1040 16.55 -10.00 -13.77
N THR A 1041 16.22 -9.67 -15.02
CA THR A 1041 17.16 -9.56 -16.15
C THR A 1041 17.36 -8.13 -16.63
N TRP A 1042 16.60 -7.15 -16.14
CA TRP A 1042 16.81 -5.72 -16.44
C TRP A 1042 17.00 -4.91 -15.16
N TRP A 1043 18.04 -4.06 -15.14
CA TRP A 1043 18.43 -3.24 -14.01
C TRP A 1043 18.66 -1.79 -14.45
N PRO A 1044 18.24 -0.80 -13.65
CA PRO A 1044 18.47 0.60 -13.97
C PRO A 1044 19.95 0.95 -13.84
N ILE A 1045 20.42 1.85 -14.70
CA ILE A 1045 21.80 2.34 -14.70
C ILE A 1045 22.15 3.15 -13.46
N ASP A 1046 21.20 3.90 -12.88
CA ASP A 1046 21.47 4.84 -11.79
C ASP A 1046 21.53 4.18 -10.40
N GLN A 1047 21.01 2.96 -10.28
CA GLN A 1047 20.90 2.31 -8.98
C GLN A 1047 20.88 0.78 -9.01
N ASP A 1048 21.06 0.24 -7.82
CA ASP A 1048 20.79 -1.13 -7.44
C ASP A 1048 19.39 -1.27 -6.86
N TYR A 1049 18.74 -2.42 -7.10
CA TYR A 1049 17.47 -2.73 -6.44
C TYR A 1049 17.64 -2.94 -4.94
N PHE A 1050 16.70 -2.42 -4.16
CA PHE A 1050 16.51 -2.84 -2.77
C PHE A 1050 15.92 -4.25 -2.79
N ILE A 1051 16.62 -5.23 -2.20
CA ILE A 1051 16.20 -6.64 -2.18
C ILE A 1051 16.09 -7.10 -0.72
N ASP A 1052 15.00 -7.79 -0.41
CA ASP A 1052 14.73 -8.36 0.91
C ASP A 1052 14.12 -9.77 0.83
N ASP A 1053 13.73 -10.32 1.98
CA ASP A 1053 13.07 -11.64 2.08
C ASP A 1053 11.54 -11.56 1.90
N PHE A 1054 10.99 -10.35 1.71
CA PHE A 1054 9.55 -10.08 1.78
C PHE A 1054 9.07 -9.27 0.57
N ALA A 1055 8.91 -7.94 0.70
CA ALA A 1055 8.25 -7.08 -0.27
C ALA A 1055 8.99 -7.00 -1.61
N PHE A 1056 10.30 -7.15 -1.57
CA PHE A 1056 11.22 -6.98 -2.68
C PHE A 1056 12.07 -8.24 -2.89
N HIS A 1057 11.42 -9.40 -2.79
CA HIS A 1057 12.08 -10.67 -3.06
C HIS A 1057 12.44 -10.81 -4.55
N ARG A 1058 13.64 -11.37 -4.80
CA ARG A 1058 14.14 -11.69 -6.14
C ARG A 1058 14.55 -13.19 -6.17
N PRO A 1059 13.97 -14.00 -7.08
CA PRO A 1059 14.16 -15.45 -7.06
C PRO A 1059 15.44 -15.95 -7.75
N GLN A 1060 16.15 -15.09 -8.49
CA GLN A 1060 17.34 -15.47 -9.28
C GLN A 1060 18.64 -14.93 -8.63
N PRO A 1061 19.83 -15.40 -9.05
CA PRO A 1061 21.14 -14.79 -8.68
C PRO A 1061 21.36 -13.42 -9.32
N ILE A 1062 22.05 -12.51 -8.63
CA ILE A 1062 22.23 -11.12 -9.10
C ILE A 1062 23.27 -11.09 -10.23
N PRO A 1063 22.98 -10.48 -11.39
CA PRO A 1063 23.95 -10.38 -12.48
C PRO A 1063 25.15 -9.50 -12.09
N PRO A 1064 26.34 -9.72 -12.68
CA PRO A 1064 27.50 -8.86 -12.46
C PRO A 1064 27.18 -7.41 -12.83
N ARG A 1065 27.64 -6.48 -11.99
CA ARG A 1065 27.49 -5.03 -12.21
C ARG A 1065 28.85 -4.40 -12.47
N LEU A 1066 28.97 -3.63 -13.55
CA LEU A 1066 30.17 -2.84 -13.89
C LEU A 1066 29.92 -1.38 -13.53
N GLU A 1067 30.56 -0.87 -12.48
CA GLU A 1067 30.52 0.54 -12.10
C GLU A 1067 31.25 1.38 -13.15
N LEU A 1068 30.52 2.26 -13.83
CA LEU A 1068 31.01 3.01 -14.99
C LEU A 1068 32.15 3.99 -14.60
N LYS A 1069 32.01 4.62 -13.43
CA LYS A 1069 32.95 5.64 -12.96
C LYS A 1069 34.27 5.07 -12.46
N THR A 1070 34.24 3.92 -11.81
CA THR A 1070 35.43 3.31 -11.22
C THR A 1070 36.05 2.27 -12.16
N GLY A 1071 35.25 1.69 -13.05
CA GLY A 1071 35.58 0.52 -13.85
C GLY A 1071 35.51 -0.78 -13.02
N ARG A 1072 35.05 -0.73 -11.77
CA ARG A 1072 35.01 -1.88 -10.87
C ARG A 1072 33.88 -2.83 -11.27
N ILE A 1073 34.18 -4.12 -11.31
CA ILE A 1073 33.21 -5.19 -11.51
C ILE A 1073 32.84 -5.76 -10.15
N ARG A 1074 31.54 -5.79 -9.85
CA ARG A 1074 31.00 -6.38 -8.63
C ARG A 1074 30.30 -7.70 -8.95
N MET A 1075 30.78 -8.75 -8.31
CA MET A 1075 30.08 -10.01 -8.16
C MET A 1075 29.27 -9.92 -6.88
N VAL A 1076 27.95 -9.88 -7.01
CA VAL A 1076 27.06 -9.59 -5.89
C VAL A 1076 26.41 -10.90 -5.42
N ASP A 1077 26.79 -11.35 -4.23
CA ASP A 1077 26.09 -12.45 -3.55
C ASP A 1077 24.81 -11.92 -2.87
N TRP A 1078 23.73 -12.69 -2.95
CA TRP A 1078 22.43 -12.28 -2.41
C TRP A 1078 22.46 -12.09 -0.89
N ALA A 1079 23.12 -12.99 -0.15
CA ALA A 1079 23.18 -12.93 1.31
C ALA A 1079 23.92 -11.68 1.78
N ASP A 1080 24.97 -11.30 1.05
CA ASP A 1080 25.74 -10.08 1.34
C ASP A 1080 25.03 -8.80 0.90
N PHE A 1081 24.12 -8.87 -0.08
CA PHE A 1081 23.48 -7.70 -0.67
C PHE A 1081 22.13 -7.33 -0.06
N LYS A 1082 21.49 -8.25 0.66
CA LYS A 1082 20.19 -8.06 1.30
C LYS A 1082 20.11 -6.73 2.07
N GLY A 1083 19.14 -5.89 1.69
CA GLY A 1083 18.89 -4.57 2.27
C GLY A 1083 19.89 -3.46 1.88
N LYS A 1084 20.81 -3.68 0.93
CA LYS A 1084 21.90 -2.74 0.57
C LYS A 1084 21.75 -2.05 -0.79
N GLY A 1085 20.59 -2.18 -1.45
CA GLY A 1085 20.31 -1.48 -2.71
C GLY A 1085 20.33 0.04 -2.59
N GLY A 1086 20.44 0.76 -3.71
CA GLY A 1086 20.49 2.22 -3.73
C GLY A 1086 21.26 2.80 -4.92
N THR A 1087 21.39 4.13 -4.96
CA THR A 1087 22.09 4.86 -6.03
C THR A 1087 23.57 4.48 -6.13
N ILE A 1088 24.06 4.29 -7.36
CA ILE A 1088 25.47 3.98 -7.63
C ILE A 1088 26.14 5.20 -8.25
N PRO A 1089 27.17 5.82 -7.63
CA PRO A 1089 27.84 6.99 -8.21
C PRO A 1089 28.38 6.75 -9.62
N GLY A 1090 27.96 7.58 -10.59
CA GLY A 1090 28.34 7.46 -12.01
C GLY A 1090 27.63 6.36 -12.80
N GLY A 1091 26.81 5.54 -12.12
CA GLY A 1091 25.99 4.50 -12.71
C GLY A 1091 26.72 3.17 -12.91
N ALA A 1092 25.96 2.12 -13.24
CA ALA A 1092 26.50 0.80 -13.52
C ALA A 1092 25.79 0.08 -14.68
N ALA A 1093 26.59 -0.50 -15.56
CA ALA A 1093 26.12 -1.47 -16.55
C ALA A 1093 25.89 -2.85 -15.91
N THR A 1094 25.11 -3.68 -16.58
CA THR A 1094 24.74 -5.03 -16.16
C THR A 1094 25.25 -6.01 -17.20
N VAL A 1095 25.85 -7.10 -16.73
CA VAL A 1095 26.25 -8.21 -17.60
C VAL A 1095 25.13 -9.24 -17.65
N LEU A 1096 24.66 -9.53 -18.85
CA LEU A 1096 23.65 -10.54 -19.13
C LEU A 1096 24.22 -11.57 -20.08
N ASP A 1097 23.56 -12.71 -20.19
CA ASP A 1097 24.02 -13.80 -21.03
C ASP A 1097 22.86 -14.60 -21.62
N ILE A 1098 23.15 -15.31 -22.71
CA ILE A 1098 22.22 -16.20 -23.42
C ILE A 1098 22.99 -17.48 -23.78
N PRO A 1099 22.61 -18.66 -23.27
CA PRO A 1099 23.13 -19.92 -23.77
C PRO A 1099 22.65 -20.12 -25.22
N LEU A 1100 23.55 -20.54 -26.11
CA LEU A 1100 23.26 -20.72 -27.53
C LEU A 1100 23.39 -22.19 -27.95
N SER A 1101 22.68 -22.56 -29.01
CA SER A 1101 22.85 -23.86 -29.68
C SER A 1101 24.20 -23.92 -30.42
N PRO A 1102 25.20 -24.71 -29.95
CA PRO A 1102 26.56 -24.71 -30.51
C PRO A 1102 26.66 -25.35 -31.90
N ASP A 1103 25.64 -26.07 -32.32
CA ASP A 1103 25.56 -26.78 -33.59
C ASP A 1103 24.90 -25.95 -34.71
N ARG A 1104 24.31 -24.79 -34.37
CA ARG A 1104 23.55 -23.95 -35.30
C ARG A 1104 24.33 -22.70 -35.72
N GLU A 1105 24.12 -22.31 -36.98
CA GLU A 1105 24.72 -21.12 -37.56
C GLU A 1105 23.92 -19.86 -37.16
N LEU A 1106 24.62 -18.88 -36.58
CA LEU A 1106 24.03 -17.60 -36.18
C LEU A 1106 23.78 -16.70 -37.39
N SER A 1107 22.68 -15.95 -37.35
CA SER A 1107 22.30 -14.99 -38.38
C SER A 1107 22.30 -13.54 -37.86
N SER A 1108 21.65 -13.28 -36.73
CA SER A 1108 21.59 -11.93 -36.16
C SER A 1108 21.23 -11.88 -34.68
N LEU A 1109 21.52 -10.75 -34.05
CA LEU A 1109 21.07 -10.35 -32.72
C LEU A 1109 20.19 -9.10 -32.86
N THR A 1110 18.96 -9.13 -32.35
CA THR A 1110 18.07 -7.96 -32.31
C THR A 1110 17.93 -7.46 -30.88
N VAL A 1111 18.16 -6.16 -30.68
CA VAL A 1111 17.80 -5.44 -29.44
C VAL A 1111 16.51 -4.69 -29.73
N ARG A 1112 15.46 -4.88 -28.93
CA ARG A 1112 14.17 -4.21 -29.12
C ARG A 1112 13.64 -3.65 -27.80
N THR A 1113 13.23 -2.38 -27.81
CA THR A 1113 12.54 -1.75 -26.69
C THR A 1113 11.03 -1.93 -26.82
N LEU A 1114 10.38 -2.29 -25.71
CA LEU A 1114 8.95 -2.59 -25.63
C LEU A 1114 8.18 -1.55 -24.82
N ALA A 1115 8.76 -1.10 -23.70
CA ALA A 1115 8.14 -0.12 -22.81
C ALA A 1115 8.33 1.32 -23.30
N ASN A 1116 7.33 2.18 -23.09
CA ASN A 1116 7.32 3.55 -23.62
C ASN A 1116 8.39 4.46 -22.97
N GLU A 1117 8.61 4.32 -21.66
CA GLU A 1117 9.42 5.27 -20.88
C GLU A 1117 10.90 4.90 -20.76
N VAL A 1118 11.30 3.76 -21.34
CA VAL A 1118 12.63 3.17 -21.11
C VAL A 1118 13.56 3.40 -22.29
N VAL A 1119 14.85 3.46 -21.99
CA VAL A 1119 15.93 3.48 -22.96
C VAL A 1119 16.82 2.28 -22.69
N ILE A 1120 16.92 1.37 -23.66
CA ILE A 1120 17.73 0.15 -23.56
C ILE A 1120 18.98 0.33 -24.40
N GLY A 1121 20.14 0.17 -23.75
CA GLY A 1121 21.43 0.31 -24.39
C GLY A 1121 22.25 -0.98 -24.38
N LEU A 1122 22.81 -1.33 -25.53
CA LEU A 1122 23.78 -2.40 -25.70
C LEU A 1122 25.17 -1.79 -25.90
N MET A 1123 26.10 -2.07 -24.99
CA MET A 1123 27.46 -1.52 -25.03
C MET A 1123 28.46 -2.47 -25.70
N SER A 1124 28.28 -3.78 -25.52
CA SER A 1124 29.21 -4.78 -26.06
C SER A 1124 28.55 -6.15 -26.15
N VAL A 1125 28.98 -6.96 -27.13
CA VAL A 1125 28.55 -8.34 -27.35
C VAL A 1125 29.78 -9.22 -27.52
N THR A 1126 29.79 -10.37 -26.86
CA THR A 1126 30.87 -11.36 -26.96
C THR A 1126 30.30 -12.76 -27.13
N LEU A 1127 30.81 -13.47 -28.13
CA LEU A 1127 30.49 -14.87 -28.41
C LEU A 1127 31.56 -15.78 -27.82
N VAL A 1128 31.14 -16.93 -27.28
CA VAL A 1128 32.05 -18.02 -26.92
C VAL A 1128 31.96 -19.11 -27.99
N ARG A 1129 33.07 -19.37 -28.67
CA ARG A 1129 33.17 -20.37 -29.73
C ARG A 1129 34.02 -21.56 -29.33
#